data_AF-A0A7V4MH73-F1
#
_entry.id   AF-A0A7V4MH73-F1
#
_cell.length_a   1.000
_cell.length_b   1.000
_cell.length_c   1.000
_cell.angle_alpha   90.00
_cell.angle_beta   90.00
_cell.angle_gamma   90.00
#
_symmetry.space_group_name_H-M   'P 1'
#
loop_
_entity.id
_entity.type
_entity.pdbx_description
1 polymer ?
#
loop_
_entity_poly.entity_id
_entity_poly.type
_entity_poly.pdbx_seq_one_letter_code
_entity_poly.pdbx_strand_id
1 'polypeptide(L)'
;MQTSSLFRSVPVALCATFLAGQIVSAVPVLWTGAGGNDNWSTAGNWSGGAPAGNEVFFGDLDATGGAGPFGTVNNIVNASQSISRLSYTNLATIGYHTTQIPSGVTLTVTNSGNTILVNQPFINTADAQVYATVLGAGTLNVTNPSGVISLGQGSTTANASRRATLDLSGLDNFRATVGRIVLGQQTAHSNRANATLLLAKTNIIDLAQAAPTAGLQIGDIQSNNGNSQIVELGVTNVILSDSGLTVGGRKGDGFLRFNSALVPAGTGKALFRARNGVGRQAQWRVGDNTAQVGGGSFANGTVDFSTYGSVDALVDTLTLGWGTAGTAAITTPSVGVLTFDAGTVDVNTLRLGVQPNVDGGAARGTVNVNGAGQLIVNGNVLMGSYLGGSYNSFGEINIGALSGGAVTVKGDVICGGGVGNKIAVFGALTLGGKLGDAVNATNTPLQTLDLWSGSLTFARANAGLPVTPLVQVTNLNVHGSVSVVVSGANFSVGQFPLIKYYSGLGDVGGFVGFSGLALTLPNNVEGYLSNHTANASVDLVITALTTKKWSGVVNGNWDINTTTNWLNFPSGTPAKYLEPSVPGDAVTFDDSATGTTTVNLTTTLSPDGIKVTNVLKTYTFTGTGALSGPTGLNKQGAGTLVLANSGVNTFSNPVVIEAGAVQLSGSADRLPTNGTVTLANVAGAAFNLNGFNQTLGALNGGGAAGGHVSLGAGNLTVIGGGGNYAGVISGAGTVIKSGTGTQVLSGANVHTGGVVVQGGTLTLANTTGSGAGPGSVAVTVSNAVLSLGDGGANGSVSAGVLTNDGIVRISRSDDVVFTNTLVGLGVLQIQSSNLVVVSGNNSHTGGSTITRGALRIGSAGALGPGPVTVGNLAPAVLQLSNNVNVANALIVNNKTSASGAVPNVENLHGTNTLSGPLQLTGNGAVGWIFDATAGRLVVASTMLPPASTTQNVQRNLYLRGDADGEWSGGIIDPVGGTTNLALVKVGLGAWTLSGVNTYTGPTQVTNGTLVVNGTLANSSAVNVVGGTLAGTGVIAAPVTVNSGGTLAPGAHGIGTLTLSNTLNLAGSTIMQVAAGSACDKVVGLTALTFGGTLTIVTNGPLSGGEVFQLFSAGSYSGTFSSVTLPPLASPLGWDDSLLLTAGTLSVTGAVAPPSPIPLNVVRADDVLTFSWTNAAFRLQAQTNTRAVGYTTNWFNYPGGGTSPVLVTNNPANPAVFFRLISP
;
A
#
# COMPACT_ATOMS: atom_id res chain seq x y z
N MET A 1 -36.89 10.61 48.79
CA MET A 1 -36.77 9.30 49.47
C MET A 1 -37.42 8.25 48.58
N GLN A 2 -36.93 7.00 48.56
CA GLN A 2 -37.66 5.76 48.19
C GLN A 2 -38.26 5.63 46.74
N THR A 3 -38.25 4.47 46.04
CA THR A 3 -37.42 3.24 46.11
C THR A 3 -37.55 2.40 44.80
N SER A 4 -36.63 1.44 44.61
CA SER A 4 -36.70 0.10 43.95
C SER A 4 -38.07 -0.51 43.51
N SER A 5 -38.23 -1.52 42.63
CA SER A 5 -37.37 -2.27 41.65
C SER A 5 -38.13 -3.49 41.05
N LEU A 6 -37.89 -3.93 39.79
CA LEU A 6 -38.07 -5.30 39.20
C LEU A 6 -37.77 -5.22 37.67
N PHE A 7 -37.22 -6.16 36.86
CA PHE A 7 -36.64 -7.53 36.91
C PHE A 7 -37.47 -8.80 36.55
N ARG A 8 -36.83 -9.72 35.80
CA ARG A 8 -37.23 -11.09 35.28
C ARG A 8 -38.22 -11.11 34.09
N SER A 9 -38.23 -12.07 33.14
CA SER A 9 -37.41 -13.31 32.85
C SER A 9 -37.52 -13.65 31.33
N VAL A 10 -36.52 -14.15 30.54
CA VAL A 10 -35.70 -15.41 30.57
C VAL A 10 -36.52 -16.66 30.15
N PRO A 11 -36.18 -17.43 29.06
CA PRO A 11 -35.02 -18.37 28.92
C PRO A 11 -34.19 -18.27 27.60
N VAL A 12 -32.86 -18.56 27.51
CA VAL A 12 -32.12 -19.87 27.35
C VAL A 12 -32.46 -20.59 26.02
N ALA A 13 -31.57 -21.12 25.13
CA ALA A 13 -30.17 -21.66 25.13
C ALA A 13 -29.53 -21.57 23.69
N LEU A 14 -28.33 -22.07 23.27
CA LEU A 14 -26.98 -22.40 23.82
C LEU A 14 -26.03 -22.93 22.68
N CYS A 15 -24.68 -22.87 22.83
CA CYS A 15 -23.58 -23.42 21.95
C CYS A 15 -23.38 -22.82 20.54
N ALA A 16 -22.16 -22.61 20.01
CA ALA A 16 -20.77 -22.65 20.52
C ALA A 16 -19.94 -21.59 19.73
N THR A 17 -18.77 -21.08 20.13
CA THR A 17 -17.69 -21.62 20.98
C THR A 17 -17.19 -20.62 22.03
N PHE A 18 -17.00 -21.06 23.27
CA PHE A 18 -16.41 -20.27 24.36
C PHE A 18 -15.03 -20.83 24.73
N LEU A 19 -13.95 -20.13 24.40
CA LEU A 19 -12.61 -20.39 24.96
C LEU A 19 -11.69 -19.14 24.95
N ALA A 20 -12.27 -17.95 25.14
CA ALA A 20 -11.47 -16.79 25.54
C ALA A 20 -11.04 -17.01 27.00
N GLY A 21 -9.73 -17.08 27.24
CA GLY A 21 -9.18 -17.55 28.51
C GLY A 21 -9.60 -16.70 29.72
N GLN A 22 -9.95 -17.37 30.82
CA GLN A 22 -9.89 -16.72 32.13
C GLN A 22 -8.45 -16.25 32.35
N ILE A 23 -8.25 -14.98 32.71
CA ILE A 23 -6.96 -14.54 33.24
C ILE A 23 -6.80 -15.22 34.59
N VAL A 24 -6.02 -16.30 34.63
CA VAL A 24 -5.49 -16.85 35.87
C VAL A 24 -4.70 -15.71 36.52
N SER A 25 -5.11 -15.30 37.72
CA SER A 25 -4.33 -14.33 38.50
C SER A 25 -2.94 -14.93 38.73
N ALA A 26 -1.94 -14.37 38.05
CA ALA A 26 -0.57 -14.85 38.18
C ALA A 26 -0.15 -14.77 39.65
N VAL A 27 0.32 -15.89 40.21
CA VAL A 27 0.59 -15.98 41.64
C VAL A 27 1.66 -14.95 42.02
N PRO A 28 1.41 -14.05 42.99
CA PRO A 28 2.41 -13.10 43.46
C PRO A 28 3.68 -13.80 43.97
N VAL A 29 4.84 -13.26 43.62
CA VAL A 29 6.13 -13.67 44.18
C VAL A 29 6.80 -12.48 44.85
N LEU A 30 7.26 -12.69 46.08
CA LEU A 30 7.92 -11.69 46.93
C LEU A 30 9.43 -11.96 46.94
N TRP A 31 10.24 -10.91 46.83
CA TRP A 31 11.70 -11.01 46.89
C TRP A 31 12.21 -11.22 48.31
N THR A 32 12.65 -12.44 48.63
CA THR A 32 13.17 -12.82 49.96
C THR A 32 14.69 -12.64 50.09
N GLY A 33 15.42 -12.63 48.97
CA GLY A 33 16.90 -12.62 48.94
C GLY A 33 17.59 -13.86 49.53
N ALA A 34 16.82 -14.89 49.93
CA ALA A 34 17.33 -16.01 50.75
C ALA A 34 18.13 -17.09 49.97
N GLY A 35 18.27 -16.97 48.65
CA GLY A 35 18.95 -17.92 47.77
C GLY A 35 20.47 -17.74 47.65
N GLY A 36 21.08 -16.88 48.48
CA GLY A 36 22.53 -16.75 48.61
C GLY A 36 23.24 -15.99 47.48
N ASN A 37 22.51 -15.30 46.61
CA ASN A 37 23.02 -14.39 45.59
C ASN A 37 21.89 -13.48 45.07
N ASP A 38 22.19 -12.41 44.34
CA ASP A 38 21.17 -11.41 43.95
C ASP A 38 20.38 -11.73 42.66
N ASN A 39 20.55 -12.90 42.03
CA ASN A 39 19.95 -13.16 40.72
C ASN A 39 18.44 -13.44 40.78
N TRP A 40 17.66 -12.80 39.90
CA TRP A 40 16.24 -13.09 39.72
C TRP A 40 15.98 -14.55 39.29
N SER A 41 16.92 -15.18 38.56
CA SER A 41 16.79 -16.58 38.15
C SER A 41 16.97 -17.60 39.28
N THR A 42 17.47 -17.21 40.46
CA THR A 42 17.65 -18.13 41.60
C THR A 42 16.32 -18.28 42.35
N ALA A 43 15.68 -19.44 42.21
CA ALA A 43 14.36 -19.69 42.80
C ALA A 43 14.28 -19.52 44.33
N GLY A 44 15.40 -19.71 45.05
CA GLY A 44 15.47 -19.49 46.51
C GLY A 44 15.38 -18.02 46.96
N ASN A 45 15.50 -17.05 46.04
CA ASN A 45 15.33 -15.63 46.32
C ASN A 45 13.86 -15.17 46.35
N TRP A 46 12.91 -16.09 46.18
CA TRP A 46 11.52 -15.76 45.93
C TRP A 46 10.57 -16.66 46.70
N SER A 47 9.53 -16.08 47.31
CA SER A 47 8.54 -16.81 48.11
C SER A 47 7.74 -17.89 47.37
N GLY A 48 7.74 -17.87 46.04
CA GLY A 48 7.07 -18.85 45.16
C GLY A 48 7.95 -19.38 44.02
N GLY A 49 9.27 -19.24 44.10
CA GLY A 49 10.20 -19.56 43.01
C GLY A 49 10.41 -18.41 42.01
N ALA A 50 11.34 -18.62 41.06
CA ALA A 50 11.81 -17.56 40.16
C ALA A 50 10.68 -17.02 39.24
N PRO A 51 10.55 -15.69 39.03
CA PRO A 51 9.40 -15.10 38.33
C PRO A 51 9.31 -15.51 36.85
N ALA A 52 8.21 -16.17 36.49
CA ALA A 52 7.85 -16.52 35.12
C ALA A 52 6.40 -16.09 34.84
N GLY A 53 6.21 -14.84 34.44
CA GLY A 53 4.87 -14.24 34.27
C GLY A 53 4.16 -13.83 35.57
N ASN A 54 4.75 -14.10 36.74
CA ASN A 54 4.23 -13.72 38.07
C ASN A 54 4.09 -12.20 38.26
N GLU A 55 3.26 -11.79 39.22
CA GLU A 55 3.33 -10.43 39.76
C GLU A 55 4.51 -10.35 40.73
N VAL A 56 5.48 -9.48 40.47
CA VAL A 56 6.69 -9.29 41.29
C VAL A 56 6.43 -8.22 42.34
N PHE A 57 6.72 -8.55 43.60
CA PHE A 57 6.64 -7.66 44.74
C PHE A 57 7.98 -7.53 45.46
N PHE A 58 8.28 -6.30 45.87
CA PHE A 58 9.39 -5.92 46.75
C PHE A 58 8.79 -5.18 47.96
N GLY A 59 9.07 -5.61 49.19
CA GLY A 59 8.39 -5.10 50.37
C GLY A 59 9.07 -5.40 51.71
N ASP A 60 8.34 -5.13 52.78
CA ASP A 60 8.94 -4.93 54.12
C ASP A 60 8.95 -6.17 55.03
N LEU A 61 8.41 -7.31 54.58
CA LEU A 61 8.14 -8.50 55.42
C LEU A 61 9.16 -9.64 55.25
N ASP A 62 10.24 -9.41 54.51
CA ASP A 62 11.17 -10.45 54.09
C ASP A 62 12.24 -10.77 55.15
N ALA A 63 12.09 -11.94 55.76
CA ALA A 63 13.06 -12.48 56.69
C ALA A 63 14.32 -12.99 55.96
N THR A 64 15.49 -12.66 56.53
CA THR A 64 16.86 -13.13 56.19
C THR A 64 17.62 -12.49 55.02
N GLY A 65 16.98 -11.94 53.99
CA GLY A 65 17.65 -11.31 52.83
C GLY A 65 17.30 -9.84 52.60
N GLY A 66 17.25 -9.05 53.68
CA GLY A 66 16.60 -7.74 53.74
C GLY A 66 17.13 -6.63 52.81
N ALA A 67 16.32 -5.58 52.66
CA ALA A 67 16.58 -4.45 51.78
C ALA A 67 17.89 -3.72 52.11
N GLY A 68 18.61 -3.26 51.08
CA GLY A 68 20.02 -2.87 51.18
C GLY A 68 20.27 -1.38 51.46
N PRO A 69 21.55 -0.98 51.61
CA PRO A 69 21.94 0.42 51.64
C PRO A 69 21.55 1.14 50.34
N PHE A 70 21.29 2.45 50.43
CA PHE A 70 20.87 3.26 49.29
C PHE A 70 21.81 3.11 48.08
N GLY A 71 21.24 2.87 46.89
CA GLY A 71 21.99 2.69 45.64
C GLY A 71 22.81 1.40 45.52
N THR A 72 22.85 0.55 46.55
CA THR A 72 23.53 -0.76 46.49
C THR A 72 22.63 -1.75 45.77
N VAL A 73 23.11 -2.35 44.68
CA VAL A 73 22.43 -3.44 43.96
C VAL A 73 22.22 -4.60 44.93
N ASN A 74 20.98 -5.07 45.02
CA ASN A 74 20.57 -6.20 45.87
C ASN A 74 19.55 -7.13 45.18
N ASN A 75 19.29 -6.91 43.90
CA ASN A 75 18.57 -7.84 43.03
C ASN A 75 18.92 -7.54 41.56
N ILE A 76 19.17 -8.58 40.76
CA ILE A 76 19.70 -8.49 39.40
C ILE A 76 18.80 -9.28 38.45
N VAL A 77 18.25 -8.60 37.45
CA VAL A 77 17.58 -9.23 36.31
C VAL A 77 18.67 -9.83 35.42
N ASN A 78 19.12 -11.04 35.73
CA ASN A 78 20.29 -11.65 35.10
C ASN A 78 20.00 -12.40 33.78
N ALA A 79 18.73 -12.50 33.40
CA ALA A 79 18.28 -13.03 32.11
C ALA A 79 17.04 -12.26 31.64
N SER A 80 16.84 -12.14 30.33
CA SER A 80 15.66 -11.46 29.78
C SER A 80 14.39 -12.27 30.06
N GLN A 81 13.42 -11.67 30.74
CA GLN A 81 12.22 -12.35 31.22
C GLN A 81 10.98 -11.44 31.21
N SER A 82 9.81 -12.07 31.23
CA SER A 82 8.51 -11.39 31.30
C SER A 82 7.82 -11.65 32.63
N ILE A 83 7.24 -10.60 33.20
CA ILE A 83 6.45 -10.61 34.45
C ILE A 83 5.10 -9.92 34.18
N SER A 84 4.07 -10.21 34.97
CA SER A 84 2.77 -9.57 34.77
C SER A 84 2.74 -8.14 35.31
N ARG A 85 3.43 -7.90 36.42
CA ARG A 85 3.43 -6.62 37.16
C ARG A 85 4.68 -6.46 38.00
N LEU A 86 5.10 -5.22 38.23
CA LEU A 86 6.19 -4.85 39.15
C LEU A 86 5.66 -3.92 40.25
N SER A 87 5.78 -4.30 41.52
CA SER A 87 5.31 -3.49 42.66
C SER A 87 6.41 -3.29 43.70
N TYR A 88 6.63 -2.04 44.08
CA TYR A 88 7.48 -1.65 45.20
C TYR A 88 6.62 -1.10 46.34
N THR A 89 6.58 -1.85 47.44
CA THR A 89 5.96 -1.50 48.72
C THR A 89 7.03 -1.26 49.79
N ASN A 90 8.13 -0.64 49.39
CA ASN A 90 9.23 -0.08 50.18
C ASN A 90 8.85 0.73 51.45
N LEU A 91 9.50 0.50 52.59
CA LEU A 91 9.82 1.55 53.56
C LEU A 91 11.32 1.86 53.61
N ALA A 92 11.69 3.07 53.18
CA ALA A 92 13.07 3.57 53.18
C ALA A 92 13.76 3.57 54.56
N THR A 93 12.97 3.49 55.65
CA THR A 93 13.46 3.36 57.02
C THR A 93 14.02 1.98 57.37
N ILE A 94 13.77 0.95 56.53
CA ILE A 94 14.32 -0.40 56.71
C ILE A 94 15.19 -0.87 55.53
N GLY A 95 15.26 -0.11 54.44
CA GLY A 95 16.21 -0.32 53.34
C GLY A 95 15.64 -0.02 51.96
N TYR A 96 16.47 -0.24 50.94
CA TYR A 96 16.17 0.08 49.54
C TYR A 96 16.25 -1.17 48.65
N HIS A 97 15.47 -1.18 47.56
CA HIS A 97 15.63 -2.15 46.48
C HIS A 97 16.21 -1.46 45.24
N THR A 98 17.37 -1.95 44.81
CA THR A 98 18.12 -1.44 43.65
C THR A 98 18.19 -2.58 42.63
N THR A 99 17.30 -2.53 41.65
CA THR A 99 17.19 -3.54 40.59
C THR A 99 18.20 -3.24 39.49
N GLN A 100 19.14 -4.14 39.25
CA GLN A 100 20.05 -4.02 38.11
C GLN A 100 19.50 -4.77 36.88
N ILE A 101 19.48 -4.11 35.73
CA ILE A 101 19.25 -4.73 34.41
C ILE A 101 20.56 -4.59 33.60
N PRO A 102 21.37 -5.66 33.47
CA PRO A 102 22.64 -5.64 32.75
C PRO A 102 22.49 -5.37 31.24
N SER A 103 23.61 -5.05 30.59
CA SER A 103 23.66 -4.85 29.13
C SER A 103 23.10 -6.06 28.38
N GLY A 104 22.29 -5.80 27.34
CA GLY A 104 21.62 -6.82 26.54
C GLY A 104 20.40 -7.49 27.21
N VAL A 105 20.16 -7.26 28.52
CA VAL A 105 19.00 -7.82 29.22
C VAL A 105 17.78 -6.91 29.10
N THR A 106 16.59 -7.50 28.94
CA THR A 106 15.31 -6.78 28.97
C THR A 106 14.35 -7.41 29.98
N LEU A 107 13.87 -6.62 30.93
CA LEU A 107 12.72 -6.96 31.77
C LEU A 107 11.44 -6.47 31.07
N THR A 108 10.47 -7.36 30.83
CA THR A 108 9.20 -7.02 30.17
C THR A 108 8.01 -7.16 31.15
N VAL A 109 7.10 -6.18 31.19
CA VAL A 109 5.91 -6.17 32.06
C VAL A 109 4.62 -6.03 31.24
N THR A 110 3.65 -6.96 31.39
CA THR A 110 2.62 -7.20 30.36
C THR A 110 1.14 -7.27 30.78
N ASN A 111 0.77 -7.38 32.06
CA ASN A 111 -0.61 -7.71 32.46
C ASN A 111 -1.51 -6.49 32.69
N SER A 112 -2.83 -6.67 32.52
CA SER A 112 -3.90 -5.67 32.37
C SER A 112 -4.27 -4.84 33.62
N GLY A 113 -3.33 -4.61 34.54
CA GLY A 113 -3.54 -3.82 35.77
C GLY A 113 -2.57 -2.64 35.91
N ASN A 114 -2.43 -2.12 37.15
CA ASN A 114 -1.31 -1.23 37.49
C ASN A 114 0.00 -1.96 37.19
N THR A 115 0.70 -1.53 36.13
CA THR A 115 1.77 -2.34 35.52
C THR A 115 3.09 -2.10 36.25
N ILE A 116 3.33 -0.87 36.70
CA ILE A 116 4.28 -0.54 37.77
C ILE A 116 3.52 0.20 38.88
N LEU A 117 3.72 -0.20 40.14
CA LEU A 117 3.18 0.48 41.32
C LEU A 117 4.30 0.80 42.32
N VAL A 118 4.36 2.06 42.78
CA VAL A 118 5.24 2.50 43.89
C VAL A 118 4.38 3.23 44.92
N ASN A 119 3.94 2.50 45.95
CA ASN A 119 2.96 2.95 46.95
C ASN A 119 2.91 1.93 48.12
N GLN A 120 2.78 2.41 49.36
CA GLN A 120 2.50 1.61 50.56
C GLN A 120 1.04 1.85 51.04
N PRO A 121 0.08 0.95 50.75
CA PRO A 121 -1.36 1.25 50.81
C PRO A 121 -2.00 1.32 52.21
N PHE A 122 -1.31 0.95 53.30
CA PHE A 122 -1.94 0.74 54.62
C PHE A 122 -1.30 1.47 55.82
N ILE A 123 -0.25 2.27 55.61
CA ILE A 123 0.57 2.80 56.72
C ILE A 123 0.30 4.29 56.98
N ASN A 124 -0.32 4.61 58.12
CA ASN A 124 -0.65 5.97 58.56
C ASN A 124 0.45 6.67 59.40
N THR A 125 1.64 6.08 59.54
CA THR A 125 2.74 6.65 60.34
C THR A 125 3.35 7.91 59.69
N ALA A 126 4.19 8.63 60.43
CA ALA A 126 4.68 9.96 60.04
C ALA A 126 5.56 9.94 58.77
N ASP A 127 6.59 9.10 58.71
CA ASP A 127 7.72 9.31 57.78
C ASP A 127 7.91 8.19 56.74
N ALA A 128 6.82 7.55 56.33
CA ALA A 128 6.82 6.52 55.30
C ALA A 128 7.25 7.07 53.92
N GLN A 129 8.45 6.71 53.46
CA GLN A 129 8.89 6.91 52.08
C GLN A 129 9.04 5.56 51.37
N VAL A 130 8.55 5.47 50.14
CA VAL A 130 8.74 4.32 49.24
C VAL A 130 9.81 4.74 48.23
N TYR A 131 10.91 4.00 48.12
CA TYR A 131 11.99 4.34 47.19
C TYR A 131 12.55 3.08 46.53
N ALA A 132 12.50 3.07 45.19
CA ALA A 132 13.00 2.00 44.35
C ALA A 132 13.86 2.56 43.22
N THR A 133 14.99 1.91 42.96
CA THR A 133 15.90 2.24 41.85
C THR A 133 15.92 1.10 40.84
N VAL A 134 15.91 1.42 39.54
CA VAL A 134 16.22 0.50 38.45
C VAL A 134 17.36 1.10 37.63
N LEU A 135 18.46 0.36 37.45
CA LEU A 135 19.69 0.86 36.81
C LEU A 135 20.37 -0.16 35.90
N GLY A 136 21.33 0.31 35.09
CA GLY A 136 22.18 -0.52 34.24
C GLY A 136 22.00 -0.26 32.74
N ALA A 137 22.78 -0.98 31.93
CA ALA A 137 22.81 -0.81 30.48
C ALA A 137 21.71 -1.60 29.72
N GLY A 138 20.80 -2.26 30.44
CA GLY A 138 19.69 -3.01 29.87
C GLY A 138 18.47 -2.15 29.50
N THR A 139 17.33 -2.81 29.34
CA THR A 139 16.02 -2.18 29.08
C THR A 139 14.98 -2.61 30.10
N LEU A 140 14.25 -1.64 30.66
CA LEU A 140 12.93 -1.87 31.26
C LEU A 140 11.86 -1.59 30.19
N ASN A 141 11.09 -2.61 29.85
CA ASN A 141 10.02 -2.55 28.85
C ASN A 141 8.65 -2.82 29.48
N VAL A 142 7.71 -1.89 29.31
CA VAL A 142 6.33 -2.00 29.82
C VAL A 142 5.40 -2.01 28.61
N THR A 143 4.55 -3.02 28.49
CA THR A 143 3.70 -3.21 27.30
C THR A 143 2.30 -3.68 27.72
N ASN A 144 1.50 -2.73 28.20
CA ASN A 144 0.07 -2.90 28.48
C ASN A 144 -0.68 -1.59 28.19
N PRO A 145 -1.28 -1.42 26.99
CA PRO A 145 -2.01 -0.20 26.62
C PRO A 145 -3.20 0.17 27.53
N SER A 146 -3.70 -0.73 28.37
CA SER A 146 -4.74 -0.45 29.37
C SER A 146 -4.17 -0.15 30.77
N GLY A 147 -2.86 -0.26 30.93
CA GLY A 147 -2.17 -0.21 32.21
C GLY A 147 -1.91 1.18 32.74
N VAL A 148 -1.53 1.24 34.01
CA VAL A 148 -1.11 2.48 34.68
C VAL A 148 0.23 2.27 35.35
N ILE A 149 1.17 3.19 35.15
CA ILE A 149 2.33 3.37 36.02
C ILE A 149 1.93 4.37 37.08
N SER A 150 1.85 3.92 38.33
CA SER A 150 1.26 4.67 39.44
C SER A 150 2.25 4.86 40.57
N LEU A 151 2.55 6.11 40.90
CA LEU A 151 3.41 6.51 42.01
C LEU A 151 2.63 7.45 42.94
N GLY A 152 2.66 7.20 44.24
CA GLY A 152 2.14 8.17 45.21
C GLY A 152 1.99 7.61 46.62
N GLN A 153 2.65 8.24 47.59
CA GLN A 153 2.47 7.96 49.00
C GLN A 153 1.65 9.07 49.66
N GLY A 154 0.62 8.72 50.43
CA GLY A 154 -0.26 9.68 51.13
C GLY A 154 -0.46 9.34 52.62
N SER A 155 -1.27 10.15 53.31
CA SER A 155 -1.65 9.93 54.72
C SER A 155 -2.91 10.70 55.10
N THR A 156 -3.69 10.13 56.02
CA THR A 156 -4.89 10.75 56.57
C THR A 156 -4.62 11.85 57.62
N THR A 157 -3.44 11.89 58.25
CA THR A 157 -3.23 12.64 59.52
C THR A 157 -2.20 13.77 59.49
N ALA A 158 -1.03 13.60 58.86
CA ALA A 158 0.13 14.51 59.06
C ALA A 158 0.66 15.18 57.78
N ASN A 159 1.50 16.22 57.94
CA ASN A 159 2.18 17.00 56.88
C ASN A 159 3.61 16.51 56.55
N ALA A 160 4.07 15.39 57.12
CA ALA A 160 5.47 14.96 57.10
C ALA A 160 5.94 14.39 55.74
N SER A 161 7.27 14.28 55.59
CA SER A 161 8.05 14.11 54.34
C SER A 161 7.95 12.73 53.67
N ARG A 162 6.74 12.23 53.48
CA ARG A 162 6.43 11.03 52.69
C ARG A 162 6.66 11.29 51.20
N ARG A 163 7.15 10.31 50.44
CA ARG A 163 7.30 10.37 48.98
C ARG A 163 7.35 8.94 48.41
N ALA A 164 6.76 8.72 47.25
CA ALA A 164 6.99 7.53 46.42
C ALA A 164 7.94 7.87 45.26
N THR A 165 9.16 7.34 45.29
CA THR A 165 10.18 7.59 44.25
C THR A 165 10.43 6.33 43.44
N LEU A 166 10.33 6.45 42.11
CA LEU A 166 10.94 5.52 41.17
C LEU A 166 12.10 6.24 40.48
N ASP A 167 13.32 5.78 40.73
CA ASP A 167 14.52 6.30 40.09
C ASP A 167 14.97 5.35 38.97
N LEU A 168 14.80 5.78 37.73
CA LEU A 168 15.31 5.10 36.54
C LEU A 168 16.57 5.79 35.98
N SER A 169 17.10 6.85 36.62
CA SER A 169 18.16 7.70 36.03
C SER A 169 19.47 6.96 35.75
N GLY A 170 19.75 5.90 36.51
CA GLY A 170 20.87 4.98 36.28
C GLY A 170 20.67 3.96 35.15
N LEU A 171 19.48 3.90 34.53
CA LEU A 171 19.13 2.98 33.45
C LEU A 171 19.38 3.62 32.07
N ASP A 172 19.86 2.85 31.10
CA ASP A 172 20.09 3.35 29.74
C ASP A 172 18.79 3.47 28.92
N ASN A 173 17.87 2.49 29.04
CA ASN A 173 16.66 2.40 28.22
C ASN A 173 15.41 2.13 29.06
N PHE A 174 14.42 3.01 28.94
CA PHE A 174 13.04 2.78 29.41
C PHE A 174 12.06 2.87 28.23
N ARG A 175 11.23 1.84 28.07
CA ARG A 175 10.16 1.80 27.06
C ARG A 175 8.85 1.49 27.76
N ALA A 176 7.80 2.27 27.49
CA ALA A 176 6.51 2.09 28.14
C ALA A 176 5.34 2.42 27.21
N THR A 177 4.70 1.40 26.65
CA THR A 177 3.35 1.50 26.07
C THR A 177 2.35 1.19 27.17
N VAL A 178 1.74 2.24 27.74
CA VAL A 178 0.78 2.16 28.84
C VAL A 178 -0.46 3.01 28.58
N GLY A 179 -1.53 2.80 29.34
CA GLY A 179 -2.69 3.70 29.31
C GLY A 179 -2.31 5.08 29.85
N ARG A 180 -1.81 5.14 31.10
CA ARG A 180 -1.39 6.39 31.77
C ARG A 180 -0.10 6.24 32.59
N ILE A 181 0.62 7.34 32.75
CA ILE A 181 1.59 7.56 33.83
C ILE A 181 1.00 8.57 34.81
N VAL A 182 0.97 8.22 36.10
CA VAL A 182 0.19 8.92 37.12
C VAL A 182 1.02 9.10 38.38
N LEU A 183 1.31 10.37 38.73
CA LEU A 183 1.99 10.77 39.95
C LEU A 183 1.03 11.52 40.87
N GLY A 184 0.88 11.05 42.11
CA GLY A 184 0.13 11.71 43.17
C GLY A 184 -1.40 11.63 43.07
N GLN A 185 -1.97 10.94 42.07
CA GLN A 185 -3.43 10.85 41.94
C GLN A 185 -4.03 10.04 43.09
N GLN A 186 -5.01 10.64 43.78
CA GLN A 186 -5.63 10.05 44.95
C GLN A 186 -6.45 8.78 44.61
N THR A 187 -6.19 7.70 45.35
CA THR A 187 -7.16 6.63 45.64
C THR A 187 -7.74 6.83 47.06
N ALA A 188 -8.80 6.10 47.42
CA ALA A 188 -9.64 6.36 48.61
C ALA A 188 -8.90 6.57 49.95
N HIS A 189 -7.67 6.06 50.11
CA HIS A 189 -6.89 6.11 51.36
C HIS A 189 -5.68 7.08 51.31
N SER A 190 -5.52 7.88 50.24
CA SER A 190 -4.29 8.65 49.96
C SER A 190 -4.49 10.17 49.85
N ASN A 191 -4.84 10.81 50.98
CA ASN A 191 -4.80 12.27 51.13
C ASN A 191 -3.32 12.76 51.17
N ARG A 192 -3.04 14.01 50.78
CA ARG A 192 -1.68 14.60 50.74
C ARG A 192 -0.62 13.75 50.02
N ALA A 193 -0.96 13.26 48.83
CA ALA A 193 -0.08 12.37 48.06
C ALA A 193 1.23 13.07 47.62
N ASN A 194 2.32 12.30 47.50
CA ASN A 194 3.61 12.79 47.03
C ASN A 194 4.41 11.72 46.24
N ALA A 195 5.01 12.10 45.11
CA ALA A 195 5.72 11.22 44.19
C ALA A 195 6.86 11.90 43.41
N THR A 196 7.89 11.14 43.04
CA THR A 196 8.90 11.52 42.03
C THR A 196 9.16 10.37 41.07
N LEU A 197 9.19 10.66 39.77
CA LEU A 197 9.68 9.75 38.73
C LEU A 197 10.91 10.39 38.06
N LEU A 198 12.08 9.78 38.25
CA LEU A 198 13.26 10.13 37.46
C LEU A 198 13.34 9.14 36.30
N LEU A 199 13.40 9.64 35.07
CA LEU A 199 13.42 8.81 33.87
C LEU A 199 14.82 8.36 33.48
N ALA A 200 14.90 7.31 32.65
CA ALA A 200 16.15 6.73 32.14
C ALA A 200 16.87 7.66 31.18
N LYS A 201 18.10 7.32 30.75
CA LYS A 201 18.84 8.14 29.77
C LYS A 201 18.09 8.26 28.44
N THR A 202 17.47 7.17 27.98
CA THR A 202 16.64 7.11 26.77
C THR A 202 15.24 6.60 27.10
N ASN A 203 14.22 7.40 26.83
CA ASN A 203 12.82 7.10 27.13
C ASN A 203 11.95 7.11 25.88
N ILE A 204 11.17 6.04 25.67
CA ILE A 204 10.08 6.00 24.68
C ILE A 204 8.81 5.62 25.42
N ILE A 205 7.91 6.60 25.58
CA ILE A 205 6.70 6.49 26.39
C ILE A 205 5.51 6.74 25.46
N ASP A 206 4.62 5.76 25.34
CA ASP A 206 3.41 5.80 24.54
C ASP A 206 2.18 5.64 25.43
N LEU A 207 1.31 6.64 25.43
CA LEU A 207 0.24 6.85 26.40
C LEU A 207 -1.13 6.74 25.71
N ALA A 208 -1.70 5.54 25.79
CA ALA A 208 -2.91 5.11 25.09
C ALA A 208 -4.23 5.70 25.62
N GLN A 209 -4.20 6.48 26.70
CA GLN A 209 -5.38 7.20 27.21
C GLN A 209 -5.95 8.17 26.17
N ALA A 210 -7.22 7.99 25.82
CA ALA A 210 -7.99 8.93 25.01
C ALA A 210 -8.41 10.17 25.84
N ALA A 211 -8.54 11.32 25.15
CA ALA A 211 -9.03 12.57 25.72
C ALA A 211 -10.49 12.42 26.23
N PRO A 212 -10.95 13.21 27.23
CA PRO A 212 -10.32 14.40 27.81
C PRO A 212 -9.44 14.15 29.05
N THR A 213 -9.26 12.91 29.48
CA THR A 213 -8.27 12.58 30.53
C THR A 213 -6.87 12.57 29.91
N ALA A 214 -5.88 13.19 30.54
CA ALA A 214 -4.50 13.20 30.06
C ALA A 214 -3.80 11.84 30.24
N GLY A 215 -2.88 11.51 29.33
CA GLY A 215 -2.03 10.32 29.40
C GLY A 215 -0.95 10.42 30.48
N LEU A 216 -0.38 11.62 30.65
CA LEU A 216 0.58 11.94 31.70
C LEU A 216 -0.08 12.87 32.73
N GLN A 217 -0.26 12.40 33.97
CA GLN A 217 -0.87 13.16 35.05
C GLN A 217 0.11 13.35 36.21
N ILE A 218 0.56 14.59 36.41
CA ILE A 218 1.55 14.96 37.43
C ILE A 218 0.85 15.87 38.45
N GLY A 219 0.41 15.29 39.57
CA GLY A 219 -0.24 16.03 40.66
C GLY A 219 -1.69 16.42 40.39
N ASP A 220 -2.53 15.47 39.97
CA ASP A 220 -3.99 15.65 39.94
C ASP A 220 -4.63 15.21 41.28
N ILE A 221 -4.81 16.15 42.21
CA ILE A 221 -5.13 15.86 43.63
C ILE A 221 -6.46 16.51 44.04
N GLN A 222 -7.43 15.68 44.44
CA GLN A 222 -8.80 16.10 44.78
C GLN A 222 -8.99 16.53 46.25
N SER A 223 -8.26 15.92 47.18
CA SER A 223 -8.22 16.31 48.60
C SER A 223 -7.07 17.29 48.87
N ASN A 224 -6.60 17.41 50.12
CA ASN A 224 -5.51 18.34 50.44
C ASN A 224 -4.20 17.91 49.75
N ASN A 225 -3.46 18.87 49.22
CA ASN A 225 -2.18 18.64 48.57
C ASN A 225 -1.09 18.20 49.57
N GLY A 226 -0.13 17.43 49.08
CA GLY A 226 1.13 17.13 49.76
C GLY A 226 2.23 18.09 49.32
N ASN A 227 3.46 17.59 49.24
CA ASN A 227 4.57 18.28 48.58
C ASN A 227 4.51 18.05 47.05
N SER A 228 5.35 18.77 46.30
CA SER A 228 5.41 18.73 44.83
C SER A 228 5.58 17.32 44.24
N GLN A 229 4.72 16.99 43.27
CA GLN A 229 4.93 15.84 42.37
C GLN A 229 5.92 16.24 41.27
N ILE A 230 6.89 15.38 40.95
CA ILE A 230 7.98 15.72 40.03
C ILE A 230 8.20 14.59 39.02
N VAL A 231 8.20 14.92 37.72
CA VAL A 231 8.80 14.07 36.68
C VAL A 231 10.05 14.74 36.16
N GLU A 232 11.18 14.03 36.23
CA GLU A 232 12.45 14.49 35.69
C GLU A 232 12.84 13.66 34.46
N LEU A 233 12.91 14.34 33.32
CA LEU A 233 13.26 13.80 32.02
C LEU A 233 14.76 13.48 31.93
N GLY A 234 15.10 12.40 31.21
CA GLY A 234 16.49 12.04 30.93
C GLY A 234 17.05 12.76 29.71
N VAL A 235 18.11 12.20 29.12
CA VAL A 235 18.84 12.84 28.00
C VAL A 235 18.00 12.86 26.72
N THR A 236 17.34 11.76 26.36
CA THR A 236 16.44 11.67 25.20
C THR A 236 15.08 11.13 25.61
N ASN A 237 14.02 11.86 25.28
CA ASN A 237 12.65 11.54 25.70
C ASN A 237 11.71 11.68 24.52
N VAL A 238 10.95 10.62 24.25
CA VAL A 238 9.84 10.61 23.29
C VAL A 238 8.57 10.28 24.06
N ILE A 239 7.63 11.23 24.10
CA ILE A 239 6.36 11.11 24.82
C ILE A 239 5.23 11.23 23.79
N LEU A 240 4.64 10.09 23.45
CA LEU A 240 3.53 9.96 22.52
C LEU A 240 2.21 9.88 23.31
N SER A 241 1.24 10.72 22.98
CA SER A 241 -0.09 10.69 23.60
C SER A 241 -1.11 11.44 22.75
N ASP A 242 -2.25 10.83 22.48
CA ASP A 242 -3.34 11.53 21.78
C ASP A 242 -4.06 12.52 22.71
N SER A 243 -4.06 12.26 24.02
CA SER A 243 -4.67 13.14 25.04
C SER A 243 -3.73 14.20 25.61
N GLY A 244 -2.42 13.94 25.65
CA GLY A 244 -1.42 14.87 26.18
C GLY A 244 -1.24 14.79 27.70
N LEU A 245 -1.04 15.93 28.37
CA LEU A 245 -0.56 16.01 29.75
C LEU A 245 -1.34 16.97 30.65
N THR A 246 -1.36 16.65 31.95
CA THR A 246 -1.78 17.52 33.05
C THR A 246 -0.65 17.64 34.07
N VAL A 247 -0.25 18.88 34.42
CA VAL A 247 0.82 19.19 35.38
C VAL A 247 0.28 20.22 36.38
N GLY A 248 0.12 19.81 37.63
CA GLY A 248 -0.63 20.59 38.62
C GLY A 248 -2.11 20.61 38.30
N GLY A 249 -2.83 19.60 38.79
CA GLY A 249 -4.27 19.41 38.59
C GLY A 249 -5.05 19.52 39.91
N ARG A 250 -6.23 20.15 39.86
CA ARG A 250 -7.10 20.38 41.03
C ARG A 250 -6.38 21.15 42.15
N LYS A 251 -5.95 20.49 43.23
CA LYS A 251 -5.18 21.12 44.32
C LYS A 251 -3.68 20.92 44.23
N GLY A 252 -3.20 20.13 43.26
CA GLY A 252 -1.84 19.61 43.27
C GLY A 252 -0.78 20.58 42.74
N ASP A 253 0.42 20.44 43.28
CA ASP A 253 1.64 21.05 42.77
C ASP A 253 2.38 20.04 41.89
N GLY A 254 2.55 20.34 40.60
CA GLY A 254 3.18 19.46 39.62
C GLY A 254 4.33 20.10 38.85
N PHE A 255 5.40 19.35 38.65
CA PHE A 255 6.61 19.78 37.95
C PHE A 255 7.02 18.76 36.88
N LEU A 256 7.30 19.25 35.67
CA LEU A 256 7.91 18.49 34.57
C LEU A 256 9.14 19.25 34.08
N ARG A 257 10.33 18.64 34.20
CA ARG A 257 11.62 19.26 33.84
C ARG A 257 12.66 18.24 33.40
N PHE A 258 13.82 18.67 32.93
CA PHE A 258 15.00 17.78 32.79
C PHE A 258 15.65 17.50 34.16
N ASN A 259 16.21 16.29 34.32
CA ASN A 259 17.02 15.91 35.46
C ASN A 259 18.39 16.60 35.37
N SER A 260 18.62 17.64 36.18
CA SER A 260 19.86 18.43 36.17
C SER A 260 21.11 17.70 36.67
N ALA A 261 20.96 16.54 37.32
CA ALA A 261 22.08 15.67 37.70
C ALA A 261 22.47 14.66 36.60
N LEU A 262 21.55 14.36 35.67
CA LEU A 262 21.76 13.41 34.57
C LEU A 262 22.03 14.09 33.21
N VAL A 263 21.47 15.28 32.99
CA VAL A 263 21.44 15.95 31.68
C VAL A 263 22.35 17.18 31.69
N PRO A 264 23.47 17.20 30.95
CA PRO A 264 24.30 18.40 30.79
C PRO A 264 23.56 19.55 30.11
N ALA A 265 23.93 20.80 30.44
CA ALA A 265 23.31 22.00 29.90
C ALA A 265 23.21 21.99 28.35
N GLY A 266 22.03 22.33 27.82
CA GLY A 266 21.71 22.35 26.39
C GLY A 266 21.69 20.99 25.66
N THR A 267 21.89 19.85 26.32
CA THR A 267 22.02 18.54 25.63
C THR A 267 20.74 17.70 25.59
N GLY A 268 19.81 17.92 26.52
CA GLY A 268 18.56 17.16 26.63
C GLY A 268 17.63 17.37 25.43
N LYS A 269 16.81 16.35 25.12
CA LYS A 269 15.79 16.40 24.07
C LYS A 269 14.46 15.84 24.57
N ALA A 270 13.38 16.58 24.37
CA ALA A 270 12.02 16.18 24.74
C ALA A 270 11.04 16.35 23.57
N LEU A 271 10.70 15.24 22.93
CA LEU A 271 9.77 15.16 21.78
C LEU A 271 8.36 14.79 22.26
N PHE A 272 7.37 15.62 21.94
CA PHE A 272 5.95 15.39 22.26
C PHE A 272 5.10 15.38 20.97
N ARG A 273 4.36 14.28 20.79
CA ARG A 273 3.51 14.00 19.61
C ARG A 273 2.28 13.18 19.98
N ALA A 274 1.32 13.08 19.06
CA ALA A 274 0.27 12.05 19.07
C ALA A 274 0.87 10.63 18.95
N ARG A 275 0.06 9.59 19.19
CA ARG A 275 0.50 8.17 19.17
C ARG A 275 0.96 7.68 17.79
N ASN A 276 0.56 8.36 16.73
CA ASN A 276 1.06 8.12 15.36
C ASN A 276 2.48 8.68 15.11
N GLY A 277 3.13 9.29 16.11
CA GLY A 277 4.49 9.83 16.03
C GLY A 277 4.64 11.16 15.29
N VAL A 278 3.58 11.68 14.67
CA VAL A 278 3.63 12.89 13.80
C VAL A 278 2.55 13.94 14.09
N GLY A 279 1.46 13.57 14.76
CA GLY A 279 0.33 14.45 15.06
C GLY A 279 0.49 15.28 16.34
N ARG A 280 -0.51 16.11 16.60
CA ARG A 280 -0.65 16.95 17.81
C ARG A 280 -1.24 16.17 18.98
N GLN A 281 -0.71 16.37 20.18
CA GLN A 281 -1.38 15.98 21.43
C GLN A 281 -2.60 16.88 21.65
N ALA A 282 -3.77 16.34 22.01
CA ALA A 282 -4.99 17.14 22.09
C ALA A 282 -4.89 18.32 23.06
N GLN A 283 -4.22 18.17 24.21
CA GLN A 283 -4.17 19.22 25.22
C GLN A 283 -2.97 19.12 26.16
N TRP A 284 -2.46 20.27 26.57
CA TRP A 284 -1.56 20.44 27.71
C TRP A 284 -2.25 21.33 28.75
N ARG A 285 -2.43 20.82 29.97
CA ARG A 285 -3.11 21.49 31.08
C ARG A 285 -2.11 21.72 32.22
N VAL A 286 -1.69 22.96 32.44
CA VAL A 286 -0.68 23.29 33.45
C VAL A 286 -1.29 24.24 34.46
N GLY A 287 -1.42 23.82 35.73
CA GLY A 287 -2.15 24.58 36.75
C GLY A 287 -3.66 24.61 36.51
N ASP A 288 -4.26 23.46 36.23
CA ASP A 288 -5.69 23.33 35.89
C ASP A 288 -6.54 22.84 37.07
N ASN A 289 -7.41 23.71 37.55
CA ASN A 289 -8.26 23.50 38.71
C ASN A 289 -9.75 23.31 38.35
N THR A 290 -10.09 23.15 37.06
CA THR A 290 -11.48 23.03 36.59
C THR A 290 -12.20 21.80 37.17
N ALA A 291 -11.48 20.71 37.38
CA ALA A 291 -12.02 19.44 37.84
C ALA A 291 -12.20 19.35 39.37
N GLN A 292 -11.99 20.44 40.13
CA GLN A 292 -12.13 20.45 41.58
C GLN A 292 -13.57 20.78 42.01
N VAL A 293 -14.09 19.97 42.93
CA VAL A 293 -15.37 20.19 43.63
C VAL A 293 -15.12 20.60 45.08
N GLY A 294 -15.87 21.59 45.57
CA GLY A 294 -15.62 22.24 46.87
C GLY A 294 -14.68 23.44 46.77
N GLY A 295 -14.96 24.49 47.54
CA GLY A 295 -14.28 25.79 47.44
C GLY A 295 -12.91 25.90 48.11
N GLY A 296 -12.23 27.02 47.88
CA GLY A 296 -11.01 27.41 48.60
C GLY A 296 -9.75 26.64 48.20
N SER A 297 -9.38 26.58 46.92
CA SER A 297 -8.22 25.80 46.44
C SER A 297 -7.64 26.32 45.13
N PHE A 298 -6.33 26.10 44.91
CA PHE A 298 -5.58 26.48 43.70
C PHE A 298 -4.74 25.29 43.19
N ALA A 299 -4.44 25.27 41.89
CA ALA A 299 -3.46 24.35 41.27
C ALA A 299 -2.16 25.10 40.97
N ASN A 300 -1.00 24.44 41.05
CA ASN A 300 0.26 24.99 40.54
C ASN A 300 0.94 24.00 39.59
N GLY A 301 1.12 24.39 38.33
CA GLY A 301 1.85 23.62 37.33
C GLY A 301 3.08 24.36 36.83
N THR A 302 4.22 23.68 36.80
CA THR A 302 5.44 24.18 36.16
C THR A 302 5.95 23.17 35.14
N VAL A 303 6.08 23.61 33.88
CA VAL A 303 6.78 22.88 32.82
C VAL A 303 8.02 23.68 32.44
N ASP A 304 9.20 23.10 32.66
CA ASP A 304 10.47 23.82 32.52
C ASP A 304 11.50 23.01 31.73
N PHE A 305 11.76 23.47 30.51
CA PHE A 305 12.79 22.93 29.61
C PHE A 305 13.97 23.90 29.46
N SER A 306 14.06 24.95 30.29
CA SER A 306 15.18 25.89 30.30
C SER A 306 16.50 25.23 30.70
N THR A 307 17.62 25.87 30.36
CA THR A 307 19.02 25.50 30.69
C THR A 307 19.53 24.16 30.14
N TYR A 308 18.75 23.08 30.23
CA TYR A 308 19.24 21.70 30.14
C TYR A 308 18.99 21.01 28.79
N GLY A 309 18.09 21.51 27.94
CA GLY A 309 17.78 20.85 26.68
C GLY A 309 16.86 21.63 25.76
N SER A 310 16.35 20.96 24.74
CA SER A 310 15.35 21.48 23.81
C SER A 310 14.06 20.67 23.83
N VAL A 311 12.95 21.36 23.62
CA VAL A 311 11.62 20.79 23.46
C VAL A 311 11.22 20.79 21.98
N ASP A 312 10.54 19.74 21.54
CA ASP A 312 9.84 19.69 20.26
C ASP A 312 8.43 19.17 20.52
N ALA A 313 7.45 20.06 20.61
CA ALA A 313 6.07 19.73 20.98
C ALA A 313 5.07 20.17 19.91
N LEU A 314 4.26 19.22 19.44
CA LEU A 314 3.03 19.50 18.69
C LEU A 314 1.83 19.29 19.61
N VAL A 315 1.10 20.36 19.90
CA VAL A 315 -0.11 20.35 20.74
C VAL A 315 -1.27 20.98 19.97
N ASP A 316 -2.51 20.60 20.25
CA ASP A 316 -3.67 21.37 19.80
C ASP A 316 -3.95 22.53 20.77
N THR A 317 -4.39 22.24 22.00
CA THR A 317 -4.71 23.28 22.98
C THR A 317 -3.75 23.29 24.18
N LEU A 318 -2.92 24.33 24.31
CA LEU A 318 -2.10 24.59 25.50
C LEU A 318 -2.84 25.57 26.43
N THR A 319 -3.08 25.19 27.68
CA THR A 319 -3.66 26.06 28.71
C THR A 319 -2.77 26.13 29.96
N LEU A 320 -2.36 27.34 30.32
CA LEU A 320 -1.58 27.66 31.52
C LEU A 320 -2.44 28.48 32.49
N GLY A 321 -2.66 27.96 33.69
CA GLY A 321 -3.51 28.55 34.72
C GLY A 321 -4.99 28.49 34.35
N TRP A 322 -5.75 27.59 34.99
CA TRP A 322 -7.20 27.51 34.88
C TRP A 322 -7.83 27.48 36.29
N GLY A 323 -8.71 28.44 36.57
CA GLY A 323 -9.31 28.62 37.90
C GLY A 323 -10.32 27.53 38.29
N THR A 324 -10.79 27.58 39.55
CA THR A 324 -11.86 26.70 40.05
C THR A 324 -13.19 26.98 39.36
N ALA A 325 -13.94 25.94 39.05
CA ALA A 325 -15.33 26.05 38.60
C ALA A 325 -16.35 26.29 39.75
N GLY A 326 -15.92 26.20 41.01
CA GLY A 326 -16.76 26.41 42.20
C GLY A 326 -16.85 27.87 42.64
N THR A 327 -18.04 28.26 43.11
CA THR A 327 -18.49 29.62 43.48
C THR A 327 -17.85 30.24 44.75
N ALA A 328 -16.67 29.78 45.15
CA ALA A 328 -16.02 30.22 46.37
C ALA A 328 -15.03 31.36 46.08
N ALA A 329 -15.13 32.44 46.85
CA ALA A 329 -14.22 33.58 46.77
C ALA A 329 -12.76 33.16 47.07
N ILE A 330 -11.91 33.13 46.05
CA ILE A 330 -10.51 32.68 46.13
C ILE A 330 -9.58 33.81 45.68
N THR A 331 -8.77 34.32 46.60
CA THR A 331 -7.75 35.34 46.36
C THR A 331 -6.47 34.78 45.71
N THR A 332 -6.12 33.52 45.97
CA THR A 332 -4.90 32.88 45.43
C THR A 332 -5.19 32.26 44.06
N PRO A 333 -4.61 32.78 42.95
CA PRO A 333 -4.89 32.24 41.62
C PRO A 333 -4.29 30.84 41.43
N SER A 334 -4.90 30.05 40.54
CA SER A 334 -4.27 28.82 40.03
C SER A 334 -3.22 29.19 38.98
N VAL A 335 -1.99 28.68 39.11
CA VAL A 335 -0.81 29.14 38.37
C VAL A 335 -0.31 28.07 37.40
N GLY A 336 -0.15 28.43 36.13
CA GLY A 336 0.54 27.61 35.12
C GLY A 336 1.72 28.35 34.52
N VAL A 337 2.89 27.72 34.50
CA VAL A 337 4.12 28.27 33.89
C VAL A 337 4.69 27.31 32.86
N LEU A 338 5.09 27.84 31.70
CA LEU A 338 5.93 27.17 30.71
C LEU A 338 7.19 28.00 30.45
N THR A 339 8.38 27.41 30.63
CA THR A 339 9.67 28.05 30.35
C THR A 339 10.51 27.17 29.42
N PHE A 340 11.09 27.73 28.35
CA PHE A 340 12.03 27.02 27.50
C PHE A 340 12.98 27.97 26.74
N ASP A 341 14.22 27.52 26.53
CA ASP A 341 15.28 28.33 25.90
C ASP A 341 15.72 27.78 24.52
N ALA A 342 15.22 26.62 24.11
CA ALA A 342 15.60 25.97 22.85
C ALA A 342 14.51 25.03 22.31
N GLY A 343 14.43 24.94 20.98
CA GLY A 343 13.45 24.10 20.28
C GLY A 343 12.10 24.80 20.09
N THR A 344 11.07 24.03 19.75
CA THR A 344 9.77 24.55 19.28
C THR A 344 8.61 23.98 20.10
N VAL A 345 7.72 24.86 20.56
CA VAL A 345 6.38 24.52 21.04
C VAL A 345 5.37 25.08 20.04
N ASP A 346 4.75 24.20 19.25
CA ASP A 346 3.76 24.56 18.25
C ASP A 346 2.37 24.11 18.71
N VAL A 347 1.45 25.07 18.86
CA VAL A 347 0.09 24.91 19.38
C VAL A 347 -0.94 25.45 18.39
N ASN A 348 -2.16 24.92 18.39
CA ASN A 348 -3.27 25.53 17.64
C ASN A 348 -3.93 26.66 18.46
N THR A 349 -4.20 26.40 19.75
CA THR A 349 -4.78 27.39 20.67
C THR A 349 -3.88 27.54 21.89
N LEU A 350 -3.63 28.78 22.30
CA LEU A 350 -2.95 29.10 23.56
C LEU A 350 -3.93 29.80 24.52
N ARG A 351 -3.96 29.41 25.80
CA ARG A 351 -4.78 30.06 26.83
C ARG A 351 -3.96 30.33 28.08
N LEU A 352 -3.98 31.57 28.57
CA LEU A 352 -3.17 32.06 29.67
C LEU A 352 -4.06 32.74 30.70
N GLY A 353 -4.22 32.14 31.89
CA GLY A 353 -5.08 32.65 32.95
C GLY A 353 -6.56 32.62 32.58
N VAL A 354 -7.18 31.44 32.70
CA VAL A 354 -8.59 31.22 32.34
C VAL A 354 -9.49 31.13 33.57
N GLN A 355 -10.42 32.08 33.72
CA GLN A 355 -11.59 31.91 34.60
C GLN A 355 -12.62 31.01 33.89
N PRO A 356 -13.11 29.90 34.50
CA PRO A 356 -14.00 28.95 33.81
C PRO A 356 -15.47 29.37 33.74
N ASN A 357 -15.93 30.23 34.65
CA ASN A 357 -17.30 30.73 34.76
C ASN A 357 -17.33 32.07 35.54
N VAL A 358 -18.50 32.72 35.60
CA VAL A 358 -18.69 34.07 36.16
C VAL A 358 -18.18 34.22 37.60
N ASP A 359 -18.41 33.21 38.45
CA ASP A 359 -17.97 33.20 39.85
C ASP A 359 -16.69 32.37 40.07
N GLY A 360 -15.95 32.07 39.00
CA GLY A 360 -14.78 31.20 39.02
C GLY A 360 -13.56 31.85 39.68
N GLY A 361 -12.68 31.02 40.24
CA GLY A 361 -11.45 31.49 40.88
C GLY A 361 -10.46 32.10 39.88
N ALA A 362 -9.59 32.99 40.37
CA ALA A 362 -8.54 33.61 39.55
C ALA A 362 -7.54 32.58 38.99
N ALA A 363 -6.91 32.92 37.87
CA ALA A 363 -5.86 32.13 37.25
C ALA A 363 -4.72 33.02 36.69
N ARG A 364 -3.49 32.49 36.72
CA ARG A 364 -2.29 33.12 36.13
C ARG A 364 -1.62 32.14 35.17
N GLY A 365 -1.48 32.54 33.92
CA GLY A 365 -0.73 31.79 32.90
C GLY A 365 0.46 32.58 32.39
N THR A 366 1.67 32.04 32.52
CA THR A 366 2.90 32.70 32.06
C THR A 366 3.68 31.79 31.11
N VAL A 367 4.02 32.30 29.91
CA VAL A 367 5.02 31.68 29.02
C VAL A 367 6.30 32.49 29.04
N ASN A 368 7.45 31.82 29.17
CA ASN A 368 8.77 32.40 29.02
C ASN A 368 9.49 31.68 27.86
N VAL A 369 9.89 32.43 26.83
CA VAL A 369 10.59 31.90 25.64
C VAL A 369 11.90 32.65 25.47
N ASN A 370 13.04 31.99 25.64
CA ASN A 370 14.37 32.60 25.53
C ASN A 370 15.25 31.89 24.48
N GLY A 371 16.50 32.32 24.33
CA GLY A 371 17.55 31.61 23.59
C GLY A 371 17.22 31.36 22.12
N ALA A 372 17.17 30.08 21.74
CA ALA A 372 16.71 29.61 20.43
C ALA A 372 15.25 29.12 20.45
N GLY A 373 14.53 29.27 21.57
CA GLY A 373 13.15 28.83 21.75
C GLY A 373 12.17 29.53 20.80
N GLN A 374 11.26 28.74 20.23
CA GLN A 374 10.19 29.18 19.32
C GLN A 374 8.83 28.75 19.87
N LEU A 375 7.92 29.71 20.09
CA LEU A 375 6.50 29.44 20.32
C LEU A 375 5.71 29.76 19.05
N ILE A 376 4.96 28.80 18.53
CA ILE A 376 4.11 28.97 17.34
C ILE A 376 2.66 28.73 17.76
N VAL A 377 1.78 29.70 17.50
CA VAL A 377 0.33 29.61 17.74
C VAL A 377 -0.38 29.73 16.38
N ASN A 378 -1.02 28.65 15.91
CA ASN A 378 -1.63 28.63 14.57
C ASN A 378 -3.00 29.29 14.50
N GLY A 379 -3.75 29.26 15.58
CA GLY A 379 -4.97 30.01 15.79
C GLY A 379 -4.74 31.14 16.79
N ASN A 380 -5.62 31.26 17.78
CA ASN A 380 -5.68 32.40 18.67
C ASN A 380 -4.97 32.14 20.02
N VAL A 381 -4.52 33.23 20.63
CA VAL A 381 -4.15 33.29 22.05
C VAL A 381 -5.31 33.92 22.82
N LEU A 382 -5.69 33.35 23.96
CA LEU A 382 -6.58 33.96 24.95
C LEU A 382 -5.79 34.33 26.21
N MET A 383 -5.79 35.61 26.59
CA MET A 383 -5.05 36.13 27.76
C MET A 383 -6.02 36.73 28.79
N GLY A 384 -5.91 36.27 30.04
CA GLY A 384 -6.69 36.75 31.18
C GLY A 384 -8.18 36.76 30.90
N SER A 385 -8.77 35.56 30.79
CA SER A 385 -10.21 35.42 30.59
C SER A 385 -10.94 35.78 31.88
N TYR A 386 -11.83 36.77 31.80
CA TYR A 386 -12.67 37.26 32.89
C TYR A 386 -14.13 37.26 32.42
N LEU A 387 -14.97 36.54 33.16
CA LEU A 387 -16.39 36.34 32.89
C LEU A 387 -17.27 37.03 33.94
N GLY A 388 -16.67 37.54 35.03
CA GLY A 388 -17.31 38.31 36.09
C GLY A 388 -16.70 38.05 37.47
N GLY A 389 -17.43 38.47 38.51
CA GLY A 389 -17.04 38.25 39.90
C GLY A 389 -15.92 39.19 40.39
N SER A 390 -15.42 38.93 41.60
CA SER A 390 -14.46 39.82 42.28
C SER A 390 -12.98 39.57 41.94
N TYR A 391 -12.67 38.59 41.08
CA TYR A 391 -11.33 38.02 40.95
C TYR A 391 -10.87 37.96 39.50
N ASN A 392 -9.81 38.68 39.18
CA ASN A 392 -9.26 38.80 37.84
C ASN A 392 -8.27 37.69 37.51
N SER A 393 -8.36 37.15 36.28
CA SER A 393 -7.32 36.28 35.71
C SER A 393 -6.36 37.06 34.81
N PHE A 394 -5.14 36.55 34.66
CA PHE A 394 -3.99 37.25 34.08
C PHE A 394 -3.19 36.31 33.17
N GLY A 395 -2.90 36.76 31.95
CA GLY A 395 -1.96 36.11 31.02
C GLY A 395 -0.71 36.96 30.79
N GLU A 396 0.45 36.30 30.70
CA GLU A 396 1.74 36.93 30.44
C GLU A 396 2.58 36.13 29.44
N ILE A 397 3.22 36.83 28.50
CA ILE A 397 4.19 36.26 27.57
C ILE A 397 5.48 37.08 27.65
N ASN A 398 6.56 36.43 28.09
CA ASN A 398 7.90 37.01 28.16
C ASN A 398 8.77 36.40 27.04
N ILE A 399 9.32 37.26 26.18
CA ILE A 399 10.10 36.86 25.00
C ILE A 399 11.51 37.41 25.14
N GLY A 400 12.48 36.56 25.45
CA GLY A 400 13.91 36.93 25.47
C GLY A 400 14.40 37.61 26.75
N ALA A 401 13.69 37.47 27.87
CA ALA A 401 14.11 38.06 29.14
C ALA A 401 15.50 37.56 29.60
N LEU A 402 15.94 36.39 29.12
CA LEU A 402 17.28 35.82 29.29
C LEU A 402 18.07 35.80 27.96
N SER A 403 17.86 36.80 27.10
CA SER A 403 18.28 36.89 25.68
C SER A 403 17.50 35.95 24.74
N GLY A 404 17.50 36.28 23.43
CA GLY A 404 16.94 35.45 22.36
C GLY A 404 15.42 35.29 22.38
N GLY A 405 14.92 34.13 21.93
CA GLY A 405 13.50 33.73 21.97
C GLY A 405 12.62 34.38 20.89
N ALA A 406 11.64 33.63 20.40
CA ALA A 406 10.61 34.16 19.49
C ALA A 406 9.21 33.56 19.71
N VAL A 407 8.19 34.38 19.47
CA VAL A 407 6.78 33.99 19.46
C VAL A 407 6.14 34.40 18.14
N THR A 408 5.44 33.47 17.49
CA THR A 408 4.63 33.71 16.29
C THR A 408 3.17 33.37 16.58
N VAL A 409 2.26 34.34 16.48
CA VAL A 409 0.81 34.13 16.55
C VAL A 409 0.22 34.39 15.16
N LYS A 410 -0.38 33.36 14.55
CA LYS A 410 -0.95 33.45 13.20
C LYS A 410 -2.39 33.97 13.20
N GLY A 411 -3.17 33.64 14.24
CA GLY A 411 -4.48 34.23 14.52
C GLY A 411 -4.39 35.48 15.41
N ASP A 412 -5.44 35.73 16.18
CA ASP A 412 -5.56 36.90 17.07
C ASP A 412 -5.06 36.61 18.50
N VAL A 413 -4.53 37.63 19.17
CA VAL A 413 -4.36 37.65 20.63
C VAL A 413 -5.53 38.40 21.24
N ILE A 414 -6.39 37.66 21.93
CA ILE A 414 -7.62 38.13 22.56
C ILE A 414 -7.38 38.34 24.05
N CYS A 415 -7.48 39.58 24.52
CA CYS A 415 -7.52 39.90 25.93
C CYS A 415 -8.96 39.81 26.43
N GLY A 416 -9.25 38.82 27.27
CA GLY A 416 -10.60 38.46 27.71
C GLY A 416 -11.11 39.27 28.90
N GLY A 417 -10.78 40.56 28.99
CA GLY A 417 -11.25 41.46 30.05
C GLY A 417 -10.46 41.44 31.37
N GLY A 418 -9.62 40.44 31.62
CA GLY A 418 -8.83 40.31 32.84
C GLY A 418 -7.77 41.40 33.03
N VAL A 419 -7.44 41.68 34.30
CA VAL A 419 -6.55 42.78 34.71
C VAL A 419 -5.08 42.36 34.76
N GLY A 420 -4.21 43.23 34.27
CA GLY A 420 -2.75 43.11 34.24
C GLY A 420 -2.16 42.48 32.98
N ASN A 421 -3.00 41.92 32.07
CA ASN A 421 -2.57 41.21 30.85
C ASN A 421 -1.42 41.91 30.10
N LYS A 422 -0.29 41.20 29.93
CA LYS A 422 0.99 41.77 29.52
C LYS A 422 1.74 40.92 28.48
N ILE A 423 2.45 41.57 27.57
CA ILE A 423 3.51 40.95 26.76
C ILE A 423 4.79 41.79 26.90
N ALA A 424 5.93 41.13 27.11
CA ALA A 424 7.27 41.75 27.14
C ALA A 424 8.15 41.18 26.02
N VAL A 425 8.74 42.07 25.21
CA VAL A 425 9.52 41.71 24.01
C VAL A 425 10.95 42.24 24.12
N PHE A 426 11.89 41.32 24.32
CA PHE A 426 13.34 41.51 24.17
C PHE A 426 13.87 40.78 22.92
N GLY A 427 13.22 39.66 22.57
CA GLY A 427 13.44 38.87 21.35
C GLY A 427 12.50 39.26 20.20
N ALA A 428 11.86 38.27 19.56
CA ALA A 428 10.99 38.52 18.40
C ALA A 428 9.51 38.16 18.67
N LEU A 429 8.59 39.10 18.43
CA LEU A 429 7.15 38.86 18.38
C LEU A 429 6.65 39.01 16.93
N THR A 430 5.98 38.00 16.39
CA THR A 430 5.37 38.02 15.06
C THR A 430 3.85 37.82 15.15
N LEU A 431 3.10 38.70 14.48
CA LEU A 431 1.64 38.76 14.49
C LEU A 431 1.08 38.63 13.07
N GLY A 432 0.20 37.65 12.85
CA GLY A 432 -0.61 37.49 11.62
C GLY A 432 -2.00 38.11 11.75
N GLY A 433 -2.64 37.96 12.91
CA GLY A 433 -3.90 38.61 13.29
C GLY A 433 -3.70 39.88 14.14
N LYS A 434 -4.72 40.24 14.92
CA LYS A 434 -4.73 41.40 15.82
C LYS A 434 -4.13 41.10 17.20
N LEU A 435 -3.68 42.14 17.91
CA LEU A 435 -3.27 42.10 19.32
C LEU A 435 -4.18 43.03 20.15
N GLY A 436 -5.25 42.48 20.74
CA GLY A 436 -6.33 43.27 21.35
C GLY A 436 -7.25 43.90 20.30
N ASP A 437 -8.56 43.91 20.56
CA ASP A 437 -9.56 44.42 19.60
C ASP A 437 -10.83 44.93 20.28
N ALA A 438 -10.86 46.21 20.66
CA ALA A 438 -12.00 46.86 21.32
C ALA A 438 -13.25 47.05 20.43
N VAL A 439 -13.23 46.55 19.18
CA VAL A 439 -14.34 46.65 18.24
C VAL A 439 -15.41 45.56 18.49
N ASN A 440 -15.04 44.44 19.09
CA ASN A 440 -15.98 43.38 19.52
C ASN A 440 -16.25 43.50 21.02
N ALA A 441 -17.53 43.49 21.42
CA ALA A 441 -17.98 43.77 22.79
C ALA A 441 -17.52 42.79 23.89
N THR A 442 -16.75 41.75 23.54
CA THR A 442 -16.15 40.75 24.44
C THR A 442 -14.65 40.94 24.66
N ASN A 443 -14.01 41.83 23.90
CA ASN A 443 -12.55 41.91 23.77
C ASN A 443 -12.05 43.27 24.27
N THR A 444 -10.93 43.29 25.00
CA THR A 444 -10.27 44.53 25.44
C THR A 444 -8.94 44.77 24.71
N PRO A 445 -8.39 45.99 24.78
CA PRO A 445 -6.96 46.21 24.53
C PRO A 445 -6.09 45.34 25.45
N LEU A 446 -4.88 45.02 25.00
CA LEU A 446 -3.84 44.43 25.86
C LEU A 446 -3.37 45.51 26.85
N GLN A 447 -3.29 45.20 28.15
CA GLN A 447 -3.09 46.27 29.14
C GLN A 447 -1.67 46.85 29.11
N THR A 448 -0.66 46.01 28.88
CA THR A 448 0.73 46.46 28.76
C THR A 448 1.46 45.72 27.65
N LEU A 449 2.05 46.46 26.73
CA LEU A 449 3.05 45.96 25.78
C LEU A 449 4.38 46.65 26.08
N ASP A 450 5.31 45.89 26.67
CA ASP A 450 6.67 46.35 27.00
C ASP A 450 7.64 45.92 25.89
N LEU A 451 8.08 46.89 25.08
CA LEU A 451 9.02 46.68 23.98
C LEU A 451 10.43 47.12 24.42
N TRP A 452 11.31 46.15 24.71
CA TRP A 452 12.65 46.41 25.24
C TRP A 452 13.72 46.39 24.15
N SER A 453 13.71 45.35 23.32
CA SER A 453 14.68 45.14 22.23
C SER A 453 14.12 44.14 21.22
N GLY A 454 14.87 43.90 20.14
CA GLY A 454 14.52 42.87 19.16
C GLY A 454 13.52 43.36 18.12
N SER A 455 12.44 42.60 17.85
CA SER A 455 11.54 42.90 16.74
C SER A 455 10.05 42.67 17.03
N LEU A 456 9.21 43.55 16.47
CA LEU A 456 7.76 43.40 16.35
C LEU A 456 7.41 43.29 14.86
N THR A 457 7.03 42.09 14.42
CA THR A 457 6.76 41.76 13.01
C THR A 457 5.27 41.65 12.74
N PHE A 458 4.77 42.42 11.79
CA PHE A 458 3.43 42.30 11.23
C PHE A 458 3.49 41.47 9.93
N ALA A 459 3.15 40.18 10.01
CA ALA A 459 3.33 39.20 8.94
C ALA A 459 1.98 38.85 8.28
N ARG A 460 1.52 39.71 7.35
CA ARG A 460 0.18 39.60 6.76
C ARG A 460 0.21 38.99 5.36
N ALA A 461 0.08 37.67 5.31
CA ALA A 461 -0.12 36.94 4.06
C ALA A 461 -1.44 37.35 3.39
N ASN A 462 -1.35 37.86 2.15
CA ASN A 462 -2.43 38.20 1.21
C ASN A 462 -3.49 39.24 1.65
N ALA A 463 -3.66 39.51 2.94
CA ALA A 463 -4.63 40.48 3.43
C ALA A 463 -4.13 41.92 3.25
N GLY A 464 -4.82 42.70 2.42
CA GLY A 464 -4.50 44.11 2.12
C GLY A 464 -4.40 45.00 3.37
N LEU A 465 -3.70 46.13 3.24
CA LEU A 465 -3.24 46.99 4.34
C LEU A 465 -4.35 47.42 5.33
N PRO A 466 -4.02 47.57 6.63
CA PRO A 466 -5.03 47.71 7.68
C PRO A 466 -5.71 49.07 7.68
N VAL A 467 -7.04 49.07 7.61
CA VAL A 467 -7.88 50.27 7.84
C VAL A 467 -8.24 50.49 9.31
N THR A 468 -7.89 49.54 10.18
CA THR A 468 -8.05 49.58 11.64
C THR A 468 -6.76 49.09 12.32
N PRO A 469 -6.35 49.65 13.47
CA PRO A 469 -5.13 49.23 14.17
C PRO A 469 -5.03 47.71 14.35
N LEU A 470 -3.87 47.14 14.03
CA LEU A 470 -3.56 45.72 14.23
C LEU A 470 -3.27 45.42 15.71
N VAL A 471 -2.64 46.35 16.42
CA VAL A 471 -2.41 46.28 17.86
C VAL A 471 -3.24 47.35 18.56
N GLN A 472 -3.90 46.99 19.65
CA GLN A 472 -4.61 47.90 20.54
C GLN A 472 -4.15 47.64 21.98
N VAL A 473 -3.44 48.60 22.56
CA VAL A 473 -2.80 48.46 23.89
C VAL A 473 -3.17 49.64 24.79
N THR A 474 -3.39 49.41 26.08
CA THR A 474 -3.60 50.53 27.02
C THR A 474 -2.30 51.32 27.16
N ASN A 475 -1.26 50.67 27.73
CA ASN A 475 0.08 51.22 27.89
C ASN A 475 1.02 50.66 26.81
N LEU A 476 1.72 51.55 26.11
CA LEU A 476 2.76 51.19 25.13
C LEU A 476 4.12 51.73 25.60
N ASN A 477 4.93 50.84 26.18
CA ASN A 477 6.22 51.19 26.77
C ASN A 477 7.34 50.76 25.81
N VAL A 478 8.22 51.69 25.43
CA VAL A 478 9.34 51.42 24.52
C VAL A 478 10.64 51.78 25.23
N HIS A 479 11.35 50.77 25.75
CA HIS A 479 12.50 50.92 26.64
C HIS A 479 13.84 51.02 25.87
N GLY A 480 13.87 50.57 24.62
CA GLY A 480 15.07 50.55 23.77
C GLY A 480 14.74 50.43 22.29
N SER A 481 15.75 50.11 21.47
CA SER A 481 15.62 50.02 20.01
C SER A 481 14.93 48.73 19.57
N VAL A 482 13.83 48.85 18.83
CA VAL A 482 12.96 47.75 18.40
C VAL A 482 12.66 47.86 16.90
N SER A 483 12.95 46.80 16.16
CA SER A 483 12.66 46.70 14.73
C SER A 483 11.19 46.40 14.51
N VAL A 484 10.45 47.36 13.96
CA VAL A 484 9.08 47.17 13.48
C VAL A 484 9.15 46.67 12.04
N VAL A 485 8.93 45.37 11.84
CA VAL A 485 8.99 44.74 10.52
C VAL A 485 7.57 44.62 9.97
N VAL A 486 7.34 45.06 8.73
CA VAL A 486 6.06 44.85 8.04
C VAL A 486 6.29 44.00 6.81
N SER A 487 5.62 42.85 6.72
CA SER A 487 5.77 41.89 5.62
C SER A 487 4.42 41.37 5.13
N GLY A 488 4.34 41.08 3.83
CA GLY A 488 3.10 40.71 3.16
C GLY A 488 3.15 40.97 1.66
N ALA A 489 1.98 41.15 1.05
CA ALA A 489 1.80 41.52 -0.35
C ALA A 489 0.62 42.51 -0.49
N ASN A 490 0.34 42.99 -1.70
CA ASN A 490 -0.75 43.92 -1.98
C ASN A 490 -0.64 45.25 -1.20
N PHE A 491 0.58 45.77 -1.08
CA PHE A 491 0.83 47.11 -0.56
C PHE A 491 0.26 48.18 -1.51
N SER A 492 -0.04 49.36 -0.96
CA SER A 492 -0.49 50.54 -1.70
C SER A 492 0.02 51.81 -1.03
N VAL A 493 0.15 52.89 -1.80
CA VAL A 493 0.52 54.22 -1.29
C VAL A 493 -0.60 54.76 -0.40
N GLY A 494 -0.27 55.25 0.80
CA GLY A 494 -1.25 55.68 1.80
C GLY A 494 -0.72 55.64 3.23
N GLN A 495 -1.60 55.92 4.20
CA GLN A 495 -1.30 55.89 5.64
C GLN A 495 -2.23 54.90 6.35
N PHE A 496 -1.67 54.01 7.16
CA PHE A 496 -2.34 52.84 7.72
C PHE A 496 -1.99 52.63 9.20
N PRO A 497 -2.95 52.63 10.14
CA PRO A 497 -2.64 52.48 11.56
C PRO A 497 -2.15 51.06 11.89
N LEU A 498 -0.98 50.95 12.53
CA LEU A 498 -0.45 49.67 13.02
C LEU A 498 -0.80 49.46 14.50
N ILE A 499 -0.53 50.46 15.35
CA ILE A 499 -0.67 50.35 16.82
C ILE A 499 -1.50 51.50 17.35
N LYS A 500 -2.51 51.22 18.17
CA LYS A 500 -3.29 52.20 18.95
C LYS A 500 -2.91 52.11 20.43
N TYR A 501 -2.63 53.24 21.05
CA TYR A 501 -2.38 53.36 22.49
C TYR A 501 -3.48 54.21 23.17
N TYR A 502 -3.75 54.00 24.47
CA TYR A 502 -4.83 54.71 25.19
C TYR A 502 -4.37 55.56 26.38
N SER A 503 -3.37 55.13 27.17
CA SER A 503 -2.82 55.95 28.27
C SER A 503 -1.62 56.81 27.85
N GLY A 504 -0.99 56.47 26.72
CA GLY A 504 0.14 57.19 26.14
C GLY A 504 1.15 56.24 25.49
N LEU A 505 1.93 56.78 24.55
CA LEU A 505 3.23 56.24 24.18
C LEU A 505 4.25 56.91 25.11
N GLY A 506 5.05 56.11 25.81
CA GLY A 506 5.71 56.50 27.07
C GLY A 506 6.84 57.53 27.01
N ASP A 507 6.69 58.68 26.35
CA ASP A 507 7.69 59.76 26.29
C ASP A 507 7.94 60.48 27.66
N VAL A 508 7.52 59.89 28.78
CA VAL A 508 7.60 60.42 30.14
C VAL A 508 8.08 59.33 31.10
N GLY A 509 9.13 59.60 31.89
CA GLY A 509 9.57 58.71 32.98
C GLY A 509 10.75 57.77 32.69
N GLY A 510 11.48 57.95 31.58
CA GLY A 510 12.76 57.25 31.33
C GLY A 510 12.72 56.16 30.25
N PHE A 511 11.61 56.04 29.51
CA PHE A 511 11.53 55.25 28.28
C PHE A 511 12.01 56.09 27.06
N VAL A 512 12.32 55.45 25.93
CA VAL A 512 12.70 56.13 24.68
C VAL A 512 11.51 56.41 23.74
N GLY A 513 10.35 55.83 24.06
CA GLY A 513 9.08 56.13 23.40
C GLY A 513 9.10 55.92 21.89
N PHE A 514 8.54 56.87 21.12
CA PHE A 514 8.46 56.70 19.65
C PHE A 514 9.84 56.53 18.98
N SER A 515 10.88 57.17 19.52
CA SER A 515 12.23 57.15 18.94
C SER A 515 12.91 55.76 18.96
N GLY A 516 12.40 54.82 19.77
CA GLY A 516 12.88 53.44 19.79
C GLY A 516 12.39 52.58 18.61
N LEU A 517 11.39 53.03 17.83
CA LEU A 517 10.77 52.22 16.77
C LEU A 517 11.44 52.43 15.41
N ALA A 518 12.16 51.42 14.93
CA ALA A 518 12.83 51.44 13.63
C ALA A 518 12.08 50.60 12.59
N LEU A 519 11.60 51.21 11.49
CA LEU A 519 10.84 50.51 10.46
C LEU A 519 11.72 49.61 9.58
N THR A 520 11.20 48.45 9.19
CA THR A 520 11.72 47.61 8.10
C THR A 520 10.56 47.23 7.18
N LEU A 521 10.69 47.55 5.89
CA LEU A 521 9.73 47.26 4.82
C LEU A 521 10.35 46.29 3.79
N PRO A 522 9.54 45.64 2.94
CA PRO A 522 10.04 44.89 1.80
C PRO A 522 10.68 45.81 0.75
N ASN A 523 11.67 45.31 0.01
CA ASN A 523 12.54 46.12 -0.86
C ASN A 523 11.83 46.89 -2.00
N ASN A 524 10.61 46.46 -2.34
CA ASN A 524 9.72 47.08 -3.32
C ASN A 524 8.74 48.11 -2.71
N VAL A 525 8.81 48.41 -1.41
CA VAL A 525 7.92 49.35 -0.71
C VAL A 525 8.74 50.46 -0.02
N GLU A 526 8.50 51.72 -0.40
CA GLU A 526 9.12 52.88 0.25
C GLU A 526 8.13 53.48 1.26
N GLY A 527 8.61 53.85 2.46
CA GLY A 527 7.74 54.36 3.53
C GLY A 527 8.44 54.62 4.87
N TYR A 528 7.69 55.11 5.86
CA TYR A 528 8.14 55.49 7.20
C TYR A 528 7.06 55.27 8.26
N LEU A 529 7.43 55.28 9.56
CA LEU A 529 6.47 55.30 10.67
C LEU A 529 6.16 56.73 11.11
N SER A 530 4.90 57.00 11.44
CA SER A 530 4.42 58.29 11.91
C SER A 530 3.75 58.15 13.28
N ASN A 531 4.05 59.05 14.22
CA ASN A 531 3.35 59.16 15.49
C ASN A 531 2.12 60.07 15.32
N HIS A 532 0.98 59.47 15.02
CA HIS A 532 -0.28 60.17 14.80
C HIS A 532 -0.95 60.51 16.15
N THR A 533 -0.37 61.49 16.85
CA THR A 533 -0.78 61.88 18.22
C THR A 533 -2.27 62.21 18.35
N ALA A 534 -2.87 62.86 17.36
CA ALA A 534 -4.30 63.17 17.34
C ALA A 534 -5.22 61.93 17.30
N ASN A 535 -4.72 60.80 16.79
CA ASN A 535 -5.39 59.50 16.84
C ASN A 535 -4.76 58.57 17.90
N ALA A 536 -3.77 59.02 18.69
CA ALA A 536 -3.01 58.17 19.61
C ALA A 536 -2.56 56.84 18.96
N SER A 537 -1.99 56.91 17.74
CA SER A 537 -1.56 55.73 16.99
C SER A 537 -0.19 55.87 16.35
N VAL A 538 0.51 54.74 16.22
CA VAL A 538 1.67 54.57 15.34
C VAL A 538 1.17 54.03 14.00
N ASP A 539 1.36 54.84 12.96
CA ASP A 539 0.88 54.58 11.61
C ASP A 539 2.06 54.27 10.67
N LEU A 540 1.86 53.35 9.73
CA LEU A 540 2.73 53.14 8.58
C LEU A 540 2.30 54.08 7.45
N VAL A 541 3.23 54.89 6.93
CA VAL A 541 3.04 55.69 5.71
C VAL A 541 3.86 55.07 4.59
N ILE A 542 3.20 54.68 3.49
CA ILE A 542 3.85 54.17 2.27
C ILE A 542 3.78 55.26 1.20
N THR A 543 4.93 55.57 0.62
CA THR A 543 5.11 56.65 -0.35
C THR A 543 5.22 56.16 -1.80
N ALA A 544 5.79 54.98 -2.03
CA ALA A 544 5.93 54.41 -3.36
C ALA A 544 6.00 52.88 -3.35
N LEU A 545 5.76 52.29 -4.53
CA LEU A 545 6.04 50.89 -4.85
C LEU A 545 7.01 50.87 -6.05
N THR A 546 8.09 50.10 -5.97
CA THR A 546 9.12 50.07 -7.03
C THR A 546 9.54 48.66 -7.41
N THR A 547 9.91 48.45 -8.68
CA THR A 547 10.69 47.28 -9.12
C THR A 547 12.02 47.73 -9.68
N LYS A 548 13.06 46.89 -9.60
CA LYS A 548 14.39 47.24 -10.11
C LYS A 548 14.52 46.81 -11.56
N LYS A 549 14.85 47.76 -12.44
CA LYS A 549 15.04 47.54 -13.87
C LYS A 549 16.52 47.65 -14.24
N TRP A 550 17.06 46.66 -14.94
CA TRP A 550 18.48 46.66 -15.30
C TRP A 550 18.82 47.80 -16.26
N SER A 551 19.86 48.58 -15.94
CA SER A 551 20.45 49.59 -16.83
C SER A 551 21.80 49.13 -17.40
N GLY A 552 22.64 48.51 -16.57
CA GLY A 552 24.01 48.10 -16.91
C GLY A 552 24.95 49.25 -17.29
N VAL A 553 24.62 50.48 -16.90
CA VAL A 553 25.29 51.71 -17.37
C VAL A 553 26.65 51.94 -16.70
N VAL A 554 26.82 51.54 -15.44
CA VAL A 554 28.09 51.78 -14.72
C VAL A 554 29.10 50.66 -15.03
N ASN A 555 28.64 49.41 -15.00
CA ASN A 555 29.37 48.22 -15.42
C ASN A 555 28.40 47.02 -15.53
N GLY A 556 28.93 45.79 -15.60
CA GLY A 556 28.11 44.58 -15.68
C GLY A 556 27.69 43.97 -14.34
N ASN A 557 28.11 44.49 -13.18
CA ASN A 557 27.89 43.81 -11.91
C ASN A 557 26.44 43.84 -11.44
N TRP A 558 25.94 42.65 -11.08
CA TRP A 558 24.87 42.51 -10.11
C TRP A 558 25.51 42.26 -8.74
N ASP A 559 25.49 43.30 -7.91
CA ASP A 559 26.04 43.32 -6.56
C ASP A 559 25.04 43.94 -5.57
N ILE A 560 25.18 43.61 -4.29
CA ILE A 560 24.24 44.02 -3.24
C ILE A 560 24.67 45.39 -2.69
N ASN A 561 23.75 46.36 -2.72
CA ASN A 561 23.89 47.72 -2.18
C ASN A 561 25.19 48.45 -2.58
N THR A 562 25.79 48.12 -3.73
CA THR A 562 27.08 48.68 -4.17
C THR A 562 26.95 49.50 -5.45
N THR A 563 26.75 48.90 -6.61
CA THR A 563 26.68 49.64 -7.89
C THR A 563 25.26 50.10 -8.26
N THR A 564 25.18 51.22 -8.98
CA THR A 564 23.92 51.76 -9.51
C THR A 564 23.63 51.27 -10.94
N ASN A 565 23.70 49.96 -11.17
CA ASN A 565 23.37 49.33 -12.46
C ASN A 565 21.87 49.12 -12.69
N TRP A 566 21.02 49.72 -11.85
CA TRP A 566 19.57 49.57 -11.86
C TRP A 566 18.87 50.93 -11.97
N LEU A 567 17.59 50.90 -12.32
CA LEU A 567 16.65 52.01 -12.21
C LEU A 567 15.48 51.56 -11.31
N ASN A 568 14.95 52.46 -10.48
CA ASN A 568 13.62 52.27 -9.92
C ASN A 568 12.59 52.44 -11.05
N PHE A 569 11.71 51.47 -11.26
CA PHE A 569 10.54 51.60 -12.12
C PHE A 569 9.29 51.83 -11.23
N PRO A 570 8.40 52.79 -11.56
CA PRO A 570 8.32 53.55 -12.82
C PRO A 570 9.10 54.88 -12.88
N SER A 571 9.78 55.31 -11.80
CA SER A 571 10.40 56.66 -11.73
C SER A 571 11.55 56.90 -12.72
N GLY A 572 12.22 55.84 -13.18
CA GLY A 572 13.40 55.91 -14.05
C GLY A 572 14.67 56.40 -13.34
N THR A 573 14.64 56.59 -12.02
CA THR A 573 15.78 57.11 -11.25
C THR A 573 16.85 56.04 -11.01
N PRO A 574 18.15 56.36 -11.16
CA PRO A 574 19.25 55.42 -10.86
C PRO A 574 19.15 54.84 -9.45
N ALA A 575 19.34 53.52 -9.35
CA ALA A 575 19.12 52.74 -8.16
C ALA A 575 20.17 51.62 -8.04
N LYS A 576 20.28 51.06 -6.83
CA LYS A 576 21.05 49.84 -6.55
C LYS A 576 20.09 48.65 -6.38
N TYR A 577 20.62 47.44 -6.46
CA TYR A 577 19.92 46.23 -6.01
C TYR A 577 20.07 46.06 -4.49
N LEU A 578 18.98 45.80 -3.79
CA LEU A 578 18.95 45.62 -2.34
C LEU A 578 18.50 44.20 -1.97
N GLU A 579 19.27 43.58 -1.06
CA GLU A 579 18.96 42.29 -0.43
C GLU A 579 19.41 42.35 1.05
N PRO A 580 18.75 43.17 1.89
CA PRO A 580 19.01 43.22 3.34
C PRO A 580 18.45 42.00 4.07
N SER A 581 17.53 41.28 3.42
CA SER A 581 16.95 40.01 3.81
C SER A 581 16.59 39.25 2.52
N VAL A 582 16.30 37.95 2.64
CA VAL A 582 15.85 37.10 1.52
C VAL A 582 14.31 37.01 1.56
N PRO A 583 13.59 37.30 0.46
CA PRO A 583 14.10 37.72 -0.84
C PRO A 583 14.50 39.20 -0.94
N GLY A 584 15.45 39.48 -1.84
CA GLY A 584 15.85 40.82 -2.26
C GLY A 584 14.87 41.46 -3.24
N ASP A 585 15.29 42.53 -3.91
CA ASP A 585 14.49 43.23 -4.93
C ASP A 585 13.93 42.32 -6.04
N ALA A 586 12.71 42.61 -6.51
CA ALA A 586 12.17 42.06 -7.75
C ALA A 586 12.82 42.75 -8.96
N VAL A 587 13.35 41.97 -9.91
CA VAL A 587 14.20 42.47 -11.00
C VAL A 587 13.62 42.23 -12.40
N THR A 588 13.82 43.21 -13.30
CA THR A 588 13.40 43.12 -14.71
C THR A 588 14.54 43.48 -15.68
N PHE A 589 14.72 42.66 -16.69
CA PHE A 589 15.68 42.82 -17.79
C PHE A 589 14.92 42.91 -19.13
N ASP A 590 15.08 44.00 -19.89
CA ASP A 590 14.36 44.21 -21.16
C ASP A 590 15.17 45.06 -22.16
N ASP A 591 14.62 45.30 -23.36
CA ASP A 591 15.32 46.04 -24.41
C ASP A 591 15.60 47.53 -24.09
N SER A 592 15.10 48.09 -22.98
CA SER A 592 15.36 49.48 -22.57
C SER A 592 16.65 49.68 -21.75
N ALA A 593 17.40 48.62 -21.43
CA ALA A 593 18.72 48.77 -20.81
C ALA A 593 19.71 49.49 -21.75
N THR A 594 20.33 50.57 -21.29
CA THR A 594 21.19 51.45 -22.12
C THR A 594 22.67 51.12 -22.06
N GLY A 595 23.12 50.34 -21.07
CA GLY A 595 24.49 49.84 -20.95
C GLY A 595 24.64 48.36 -21.33
N THR A 596 25.49 47.62 -20.63
CA THR A 596 25.79 46.22 -20.95
C THR A 596 24.65 45.25 -20.59
N THR A 597 24.47 44.20 -21.38
CA THR A 597 23.56 43.08 -21.10
C THR A 597 24.29 41.81 -20.64
N THR A 598 25.62 41.88 -20.47
CA THR A 598 26.39 40.87 -19.73
C THR A 598 26.35 41.22 -18.25
N VAL A 599 25.65 40.39 -17.47
CA VAL A 599 25.31 40.61 -16.06
C VAL A 599 26.17 39.69 -15.19
N ASN A 600 27.22 40.24 -14.60
CA ASN A 600 28.15 39.55 -13.74
C ASN A 600 27.56 39.37 -12.34
N LEU A 601 27.12 38.15 -12.00
CA LEU A 601 26.69 37.79 -10.64
C LEU A 601 27.93 37.76 -9.75
N THR A 602 28.08 38.76 -8.88
CA THR A 602 29.28 38.91 -8.02
C THR A 602 29.23 38.01 -6.78
N THR A 603 28.03 37.67 -6.33
CA THR A 603 27.74 36.94 -5.09
C THR A 603 26.53 36.01 -5.31
N THR A 604 26.20 35.19 -4.33
CA THR A 604 24.88 34.57 -4.23
C THR A 604 23.82 35.65 -4.02
N LEU A 605 22.73 35.60 -4.79
CA LEU A 605 21.67 36.60 -4.92
C LEU A 605 20.31 35.90 -4.89
N SER A 606 19.33 36.46 -4.18
CA SER A 606 18.01 35.86 -3.95
C SER A 606 16.85 36.84 -4.21
N PRO A 607 16.72 37.40 -5.44
CA PRO A 607 15.68 38.38 -5.78
C PRO A 607 14.26 37.82 -5.60
N ASP A 608 13.27 38.65 -5.30
CA ASP A 608 11.86 38.21 -5.16
C ASP A 608 11.30 37.55 -6.45
N GLY A 609 11.75 38.03 -7.62
CA GLY A 609 11.51 37.37 -8.89
C GLY A 609 12.39 37.92 -10.01
N ILE A 610 12.69 37.08 -11.01
CA ILE A 610 13.49 37.45 -12.17
C ILE A 610 12.60 37.44 -13.42
N LYS A 611 12.32 38.63 -13.96
CA LYS A 611 11.63 38.78 -15.24
C LYS A 611 12.60 39.18 -16.35
N VAL A 612 12.61 38.45 -17.45
CA VAL A 612 13.44 38.78 -18.63
C VAL A 612 12.52 38.89 -19.84
N THR A 613 12.31 40.09 -20.36
CA THR A 613 11.33 40.42 -21.42
C THR A 613 12.01 41.03 -22.65
N ASN A 614 13.05 40.36 -23.15
CA ASN A 614 13.88 40.81 -24.25
C ASN A 614 13.40 40.28 -25.60
N VAL A 615 13.36 41.15 -26.62
CA VAL A 615 13.01 40.83 -28.01
C VAL A 615 14.24 40.98 -28.92
N LEU A 616 15.04 42.03 -28.73
CA LEU A 616 16.18 42.36 -29.61
C LEU A 616 17.54 42.04 -28.99
N LYS A 617 17.71 42.30 -27.68
CA LYS A 617 18.98 42.09 -26.96
C LYS A 617 19.08 40.66 -26.44
N THR A 618 20.31 40.15 -26.32
CA THR A 618 20.60 38.92 -25.56
C THR A 618 21.16 39.31 -24.20
N TYR A 619 20.65 38.68 -23.14
CA TYR A 619 21.19 38.80 -21.79
C TYR A 619 22.06 37.59 -21.45
N THR A 620 23.20 37.82 -20.81
CA THR A 620 24.12 36.75 -20.39
C THR A 620 24.45 36.93 -18.91
N PHE A 621 23.95 36.05 -18.06
CA PHE A 621 24.30 36.03 -16.63
C PHE A 621 25.64 35.28 -16.49
N THR A 622 26.63 35.91 -15.88
CA THR A 622 28.02 35.41 -15.75
C THR A 622 28.50 35.50 -14.29
N GLY A 623 29.80 35.29 -14.05
CA GLY A 623 30.40 35.52 -12.72
C GLY A 623 30.43 34.30 -11.81
N THR A 624 31.06 34.47 -10.64
CA THR A 624 31.20 33.43 -9.60
C THR A 624 29.97 33.29 -8.71
N GLY A 625 29.05 34.25 -8.79
CA GLY A 625 27.79 34.27 -8.04
C GLY A 625 26.76 33.24 -8.49
N ALA A 626 25.63 33.23 -7.79
CA ALA A 626 24.56 32.25 -7.91
C ALA A 626 23.18 32.88 -7.68
N LEU A 627 22.12 32.21 -8.14
CA LEU A 627 20.73 32.58 -7.91
C LEU A 627 20.07 31.60 -6.94
N SER A 628 19.48 32.09 -5.84
CA SER A 628 18.97 31.28 -4.72
C SER A 628 17.66 31.79 -4.14
N GLY A 629 17.20 31.17 -3.05
CA GLY A 629 15.99 31.57 -2.32
C GLY A 629 14.69 31.26 -3.08
N PRO A 630 13.59 31.97 -2.78
CA PRO A 630 12.28 31.72 -3.38
C PRO A 630 12.13 32.27 -4.81
N THR A 631 13.22 32.68 -5.47
CA THR A 631 13.11 33.31 -6.80
C THR A 631 12.62 32.35 -7.88
N GLY A 632 11.90 32.90 -8.86
CA GLY A 632 11.47 32.20 -10.07
C GLY A 632 11.93 32.96 -11.31
N LEU A 633 12.14 32.23 -12.41
CA LEU A 633 12.67 32.78 -13.67
C LEU A 633 11.59 32.79 -14.75
N ASN A 634 11.07 33.97 -15.09
CA ASN A 634 10.08 34.15 -16.15
C ASN A 634 10.72 34.80 -17.39
N LYS A 635 10.75 34.06 -18.50
CA LYS A 635 11.36 34.47 -19.77
C LYS A 635 10.28 34.73 -20.83
N GLN A 636 10.22 35.97 -21.30
CA GLN A 636 9.30 36.50 -22.32
C GLN A 636 10.08 37.21 -23.43
N GLY A 637 9.41 37.57 -24.52
CA GLY A 637 10.02 38.17 -25.71
C GLY A 637 10.88 37.21 -26.52
N ALA A 638 11.16 37.53 -27.78
CA ALA A 638 11.82 36.60 -28.72
C ALA A 638 13.32 36.38 -28.50
N GLY A 639 13.99 37.22 -27.70
CA GLY A 639 15.43 37.18 -27.47
C GLY A 639 15.89 36.02 -26.59
N THR A 640 17.20 35.91 -26.38
CA THR A 640 17.82 34.84 -25.59
C THR A 640 18.26 35.32 -24.21
N LEU A 641 18.09 34.47 -23.19
CA LEU A 641 18.80 34.55 -21.91
C LEU A 641 19.83 33.42 -21.84
N VAL A 642 21.09 33.74 -21.59
CA VAL A 642 22.17 32.77 -21.39
C VAL A 642 22.55 32.73 -19.92
N LEU A 643 22.54 31.54 -19.32
CA LEU A 643 22.98 31.28 -17.95
C LEU A 643 24.39 30.67 -17.98
N ALA A 644 25.39 31.49 -17.68
CA ALA A 644 26.82 31.19 -17.78
C ALA A 644 27.59 31.46 -16.48
N ASN A 645 26.88 31.71 -15.36
CA ASN A 645 27.50 31.87 -14.04
C ASN A 645 28.03 30.52 -13.53
N SER A 646 29.15 30.54 -12.82
CA SER A 646 29.80 29.31 -12.33
C SER A 646 29.25 28.82 -10.98
N GLY A 647 28.75 29.73 -10.14
CA GLY A 647 28.05 29.39 -8.89
C GLY A 647 26.82 28.51 -9.15
N VAL A 648 26.42 27.70 -8.16
CA VAL A 648 25.31 26.74 -8.30
C VAL A 648 24.00 27.43 -7.99
N ASN A 649 23.09 27.48 -8.96
CA ASN A 649 21.78 28.10 -8.80
C ASN A 649 20.82 27.13 -8.06
N THR A 650 20.23 27.59 -6.96
CA THR A 650 19.50 26.77 -5.96
C THR A 650 18.10 27.31 -5.65
N PHE A 651 17.58 28.21 -6.49
CA PHE A 651 16.27 28.81 -6.32
C PHE A 651 15.11 27.79 -6.41
N SER A 652 14.02 28.03 -5.69
CA SER A 652 12.96 27.02 -5.50
C SER A 652 11.71 27.18 -6.36
N ASN A 653 11.44 28.36 -6.92
CA ASN A 653 10.26 28.58 -7.77
C ASN A 653 10.52 28.23 -9.26
N PRO A 654 9.47 27.97 -10.06
CA PRO A 654 9.62 27.43 -11.40
C PRO A 654 10.37 28.34 -12.39
N VAL A 655 10.89 27.70 -13.45
CA VAL A 655 11.36 28.37 -14.67
C VAL A 655 10.24 28.31 -15.70
N VAL A 656 9.81 29.46 -16.20
CA VAL A 656 8.72 29.59 -17.18
C VAL A 656 9.25 30.29 -18.43
N ILE A 657 9.15 29.63 -19.58
CA ILE A 657 9.61 30.12 -20.88
C ILE A 657 8.39 30.37 -21.77
N GLU A 658 7.88 31.61 -21.71
CA GLU A 658 6.72 32.05 -22.49
C GLU A 658 7.09 32.38 -23.94
N ALA A 659 8.29 32.92 -24.17
CA ALA A 659 8.83 33.18 -25.51
C ALA A 659 10.36 33.28 -25.51
N GLY A 660 10.97 33.01 -26.66
CA GLY A 660 12.42 33.04 -26.85
C GLY A 660 13.16 31.92 -26.11
N ALA A 661 14.49 32.02 -26.06
CA ALA A 661 15.33 30.95 -25.52
C ALA A 661 15.83 31.24 -24.09
N VAL A 662 15.88 30.20 -23.26
CA VAL A 662 16.84 30.10 -22.15
C VAL A 662 17.93 29.12 -22.57
N GLN A 663 19.19 29.52 -22.47
CA GLN A 663 20.36 28.75 -22.90
C GLN A 663 21.35 28.55 -21.75
N LEU A 664 21.93 27.37 -21.61
CA LEU A 664 22.96 27.07 -20.63
C LEU A 664 24.37 27.30 -21.17
N SER A 665 25.32 27.56 -20.27
CA SER A 665 26.73 27.71 -20.57
C SER A 665 27.59 27.51 -19.31
N GLY A 666 28.90 27.43 -19.46
CA GLY A 666 29.87 27.30 -18.36
C GLY A 666 30.02 25.88 -17.84
N SER A 667 28.97 25.31 -17.22
CA SER A 667 29.01 23.97 -16.61
C SER A 667 27.60 23.35 -16.47
N ALA A 668 27.52 22.11 -16.01
CA ALA A 668 26.26 21.38 -15.82
C ALA A 668 25.35 21.99 -14.74
N ASP A 669 24.07 21.63 -14.76
CA ASP A 669 23.06 21.95 -13.73
C ASP A 669 23.02 23.46 -13.40
N ARG A 670 22.83 24.30 -14.43
CA ARG A 670 22.69 25.76 -14.28
C ARG A 670 21.29 26.17 -13.85
N LEU A 671 20.28 25.32 -14.02
CA LEU A 671 18.99 25.42 -13.35
C LEU A 671 18.98 24.54 -12.09
N PRO A 672 18.15 24.85 -11.07
CA PRO A 672 18.00 24.03 -9.87
C PRO A 672 17.59 22.59 -10.20
N THR A 673 18.27 21.60 -9.61
CA THR A 673 18.12 20.19 -9.98
C THR A 673 16.75 19.59 -9.63
N ASN A 674 16.06 20.19 -8.68
CA ASN A 674 14.66 19.92 -8.30
C ASN A 674 13.65 20.86 -8.98
N GLY A 675 14.11 21.82 -9.79
CA GLY A 675 13.28 22.85 -10.40
C GLY A 675 12.34 22.31 -11.49
N THR A 676 11.15 22.92 -11.62
CA THR A 676 10.24 22.65 -12.73
C THR A 676 10.50 23.62 -13.87
N VAL A 677 10.63 23.12 -15.10
CA VAL A 677 10.68 23.94 -16.32
C VAL A 677 9.37 23.77 -17.09
N THR A 678 8.71 24.89 -17.38
CA THR A 678 7.48 24.93 -18.18
C THR A 678 7.71 25.81 -19.42
N LEU A 679 7.45 25.28 -20.61
CA LEU A 679 7.56 26.01 -21.88
C LEU A 679 6.18 26.28 -22.48
N ALA A 680 5.99 27.43 -23.11
CA ALA A 680 4.79 27.71 -23.89
C ALA A 680 4.84 27.05 -25.28
N ASN A 681 3.68 26.70 -25.82
CA ASN A 681 3.53 26.22 -27.20
C ASN A 681 3.54 27.39 -28.21
N VAL A 682 4.66 28.13 -28.25
CA VAL A 682 4.82 29.37 -29.04
C VAL A 682 6.12 29.31 -29.83
N ALA A 683 6.09 29.78 -31.08
CA ALA A 683 7.25 29.76 -31.97
C ALA A 683 8.45 30.50 -31.35
N GLY A 684 9.62 29.86 -31.39
CA GLY A 684 10.85 30.38 -30.79
C GLY A 684 10.97 30.23 -29.26
N ALA A 685 9.93 29.78 -28.54
CA ALA A 685 10.08 29.37 -27.15
C ALA A 685 10.97 28.11 -27.08
N ALA A 686 12.07 28.14 -26.34
CA ALA A 686 13.03 27.04 -26.31
C ALA A 686 13.86 26.96 -25.01
N PHE A 687 14.26 25.74 -24.65
CA PHE A 687 15.29 25.48 -23.64
C PHE A 687 16.49 24.79 -24.29
N ASN A 688 17.64 25.46 -24.28
CA ASN A 688 18.87 25.01 -24.93
C ASN A 688 19.94 24.63 -23.90
N LEU A 689 20.16 23.34 -23.70
CA LEU A 689 21.21 22.82 -22.81
C LEU A 689 22.62 23.07 -23.38
N ASN A 690 22.76 23.35 -24.68
CA ASN A 690 24.02 23.79 -25.30
C ASN A 690 25.21 22.82 -25.05
N GLY A 691 24.92 21.52 -24.90
CA GLY A 691 25.93 20.49 -24.61
C GLY A 691 26.21 20.24 -23.12
N PHE A 692 25.60 20.97 -22.19
CA PHE A 692 25.75 20.77 -20.75
C PHE A 692 24.65 19.86 -20.19
N ASN A 693 24.99 19.03 -19.21
CA ASN A 693 23.98 18.21 -18.52
C ASN A 693 23.06 19.10 -17.68
N GLN A 694 21.78 18.72 -17.56
CA GLN A 694 20.82 19.37 -16.67
C GLN A 694 19.86 18.35 -16.05
N THR A 695 19.75 18.40 -14.73
CA THR A 695 18.76 17.66 -13.92
C THR A 695 17.57 18.57 -13.61
N LEU A 696 16.33 18.08 -13.64
CA LEU A 696 15.11 18.83 -13.35
C LEU A 696 14.15 18.03 -12.46
N GLY A 697 13.33 18.72 -11.68
CA GLY A 697 12.19 18.11 -11.00
C GLY A 697 11.10 17.68 -11.99
N ALA A 698 10.78 18.50 -12.98
CA ALA A 698 9.77 18.20 -14.00
C ALA A 698 9.98 19.03 -15.28
N LEU A 699 9.53 18.50 -16.42
CA LEU A 699 9.44 19.20 -17.69
C LEU A 699 7.97 19.25 -18.16
N ASN A 700 7.47 20.44 -18.49
CA ASN A 700 6.06 20.68 -18.82
C ASN A 700 5.87 21.57 -20.06
N GLY A 701 4.74 21.40 -20.74
CA GLY A 701 4.27 22.27 -21.81
C GLY A 701 4.91 22.00 -23.18
N GLY A 702 5.17 23.05 -23.94
CA GLY A 702 5.54 22.99 -25.36
C GLY A 702 4.42 22.42 -26.25
N GLY A 703 4.76 22.14 -27.51
CA GLY A 703 3.85 21.51 -28.46
C GLY A 703 4.36 21.60 -29.90
N ALA A 704 3.46 21.39 -30.85
CA ALA A 704 3.77 21.41 -32.28
C ALA A 704 4.16 22.81 -32.82
N ALA A 705 3.85 23.90 -32.11
CA ALA A 705 4.18 25.26 -32.52
C ALA A 705 5.46 25.80 -31.83
N GLY A 706 6.00 25.12 -30.80
CA GLY A 706 7.21 25.56 -30.12
C GLY A 706 7.41 24.94 -28.73
N GLY A 707 8.14 25.65 -27.88
CA GLY A 707 8.55 25.18 -26.56
C GLY A 707 9.47 23.97 -26.64
N HIS A 708 10.44 23.99 -27.56
CA HIS A 708 11.32 22.84 -27.87
C HIS A 708 12.53 22.74 -26.93
N VAL A 709 13.13 21.55 -26.84
CA VAL A 709 14.38 21.32 -26.10
C VAL A 709 15.51 20.94 -27.05
N SER A 710 16.65 21.62 -26.89
CA SER A 710 17.89 21.35 -27.62
C SER A 710 18.97 20.89 -26.65
N LEU A 711 19.35 19.61 -26.71
CA LEU A 711 20.31 18.98 -25.80
C LEU A 711 21.77 19.35 -26.10
N GLY A 712 22.11 19.57 -27.38
CA GLY A 712 23.49 19.47 -27.83
C GLY A 712 24.01 18.04 -27.55
N ALA A 713 25.19 17.92 -26.94
CA ALA A 713 25.70 16.65 -26.39
C ALA A 713 25.33 16.40 -24.92
N GLY A 714 24.55 17.29 -24.28
CA GLY A 714 24.28 17.26 -22.84
C GLY A 714 23.06 16.42 -22.47
N ASN A 715 23.14 15.71 -21.35
CA ASN A 715 22.06 14.84 -20.89
C ASN A 715 20.99 15.63 -20.12
N LEU A 716 19.71 15.33 -20.39
CA LEU A 716 18.57 15.87 -19.65
C LEU A 716 18.01 14.81 -18.70
N THR A 717 18.16 15.02 -17.39
CA THR A 717 17.64 14.12 -16.35
C THR A 717 16.39 14.70 -15.70
N VAL A 718 15.35 13.90 -15.49
CA VAL A 718 14.15 14.27 -14.71
C VAL A 718 14.04 13.40 -13.47
N ILE A 719 14.00 14.00 -12.27
CA ILE A 719 14.05 13.31 -10.96
C ILE A 719 12.76 13.40 -10.11
N GLY A 720 11.85 14.33 -10.41
CA GLY A 720 10.78 14.72 -9.49
C GLY A 720 9.43 14.02 -9.72
N GLY A 721 8.35 14.72 -9.34
CA GLY A 721 6.98 14.20 -9.32
C GLY A 721 6.39 13.86 -10.71
N GLY A 722 6.99 14.36 -11.78
CA GLY A 722 6.52 14.15 -13.16
C GLY A 722 6.00 15.41 -13.83
N GLY A 723 5.56 15.27 -15.08
CA GLY A 723 5.14 16.39 -15.92
C GLY A 723 4.63 15.93 -17.29
N ASN A 724 4.00 16.84 -18.02
CA ASN A 724 3.42 16.59 -19.35
C ASN A 724 4.08 17.50 -20.38
N TYR A 725 4.90 16.94 -21.28
CA TYR A 725 5.66 17.70 -22.26
C TYR A 725 5.38 17.24 -23.70
N ALA A 726 5.02 18.20 -24.56
CA ALA A 726 4.56 17.99 -25.94
C ALA A 726 5.48 18.62 -27.00
N GLY A 727 6.51 19.37 -26.60
CA GLY A 727 7.52 19.90 -27.52
C GLY A 727 8.50 18.84 -28.01
N VAL A 728 9.31 19.17 -29.02
CA VAL A 728 10.33 18.28 -29.58
C VAL A 728 11.65 18.39 -28.80
N ILE A 729 12.19 17.25 -28.39
CA ILE A 729 13.55 17.10 -27.84
C ILE A 729 14.51 16.66 -28.95
N SER A 730 15.60 17.41 -29.13
CA SER A 730 16.59 17.26 -30.22
C SER A 730 18.04 17.30 -29.71
N GLY A 731 18.99 16.73 -30.47
CA GLY A 731 20.42 16.71 -30.14
C GLY A 731 21.00 15.31 -29.96
N ALA A 732 22.28 15.22 -29.58
CA ALA A 732 23.03 13.97 -29.39
C ALA A 732 23.11 13.50 -27.93
N GLY A 733 22.64 14.30 -26.96
CA GLY A 733 22.55 13.91 -25.55
C GLY A 733 21.43 12.90 -25.25
N THR A 734 21.51 12.26 -24.08
CA THR A 734 20.54 11.27 -23.59
C THR A 734 19.44 11.94 -22.76
N VAL A 735 18.20 11.43 -22.86
CA VAL A 735 17.11 11.78 -21.92
C VAL A 735 16.99 10.70 -20.85
N ILE A 736 17.12 11.09 -19.58
CA ILE A 736 17.14 10.18 -18.43
C ILE A 736 15.92 10.44 -17.54
N LYS A 737 15.08 9.43 -17.32
CA LYS A 737 13.97 9.49 -16.37
C LYS A 737 14.30 8.69 -15.10
N SER A 738 14.34 9.38 -13.97
CA SER A 738 14.63 8.83 -12.65
C SER A 738 13.66 9.40 -11.59
N GLY A 739 13.78 8.96 -10.33
CA GLY A 739 12.82 9.29 -9.28
C GLY A 739 11.41 8.73 -9.51
N THR A 740 10.51 8.85 -8.53
CA THR A 740 9.26 8.07 -8.48
C THR A 740 8.14 8.55 -9.41
N GLY A 741 8.19 9.79 -9.90
CA GLY A 741 7.11 10.39 -10.70
C GLY A 741 6.92 9.85 -12.12
N THR A 742 5.93 10.39 -12.82
CA THR A 742 5.61 10.04 -14.22
C THR A 742 5.86 11.22 -15.16
N GLN A 743 6.83 11.11 -16.06
CA GLN A 743 7.02 12.09 -17.14
C GLN A 743 6.31 11.57 -18.40
N VAL A 744 5.46 12.40 -19.01
CA VAL A 744 4.84 12.12 -20.32
C VAL A 744 5.59 12.92 -21.39
N LEU A 745 5.90 12.25 -22.51
CA LEU A 745 6.45 12.82 -23.73
C LEU A 745 5.46 12.55 -24.90
N SER A 746 4.80 13.60 -25.40
CA SER A 746 3.89 13.53 -26.56
C SER A 746 4.42 14.22 -27.81
N GLY A 747 5.60 14.85 -27.74
CA GLY A 747 6.31 15.33 -28.92
C GLY A 747 6.92 14.19 -29.76
N ALA A 748 6.98 14.38 -31.08
CA ALA A 748 7.73 13.51 -31.98
C ALA A 748 9.23 13.85 -31.85
N ASN A 749 9.94 13.10 -31.00
CA ASN A 749 11.31 13.41 -30.60
C ASN A 749 12.34 12.97 -31.64
N VAL A 750 13.47 13.67 -31.69
CA VAL A 750 14.52 13.49 -32.72
C VAL A 750 15.95 13.43 -32.15
N HIS A 751 16.10 13.30 -30.83
CA HIS A 751 17.40 13.17 -30.19
C HIS A 751 18.01 11.77 -30.40
N THR A 752 19.31 11.72 -30.70
CA THR A 752 20.03 10.49 -31.08
C THR A 752 20.76 9.82 -29.92
N GLY A 753 20.99 10.52 -28.80
CA GLY A 753 21.64 9.97 -27.60
C GLY A 753 20.79 9.00 -26.77
N GLY A 754 19.54 8.77 -27.18
CA GLY A 754 18.66 7.76 -26.62
C GLY A 754 18.00 8.12 -25.29
N VAL A 755 17.33 7.13 -24.70
CA VAL A 755 16.51 7.24 -23.50
C VAL A 755 16.91 6.20 -22.47
N VAL A 756 17.06 6.62 -21.21
CA VAL A 756 17.35 5.74 -20.07
C VAL A 756 16.30 5.95 -18.96
N VAL A 757 15.63 4.88 -18.53
CA VAL A 757 14.62 4.90 -17.46
C VAL A 757 15.16 4.15 -16.24
N GLN A 758 15.48 4.91 -15.19
CA GLN A 758 16.07 4.46 -13.93
C GLN A 758 15.11 4.57 -12.73
N GLY A 759 13.93 5.18 -12.92
CA GLY A 759 12.92 5.23 -11.85
C GLY A 759 11.59 5.83 -12.29
N GLY A 760 10.52 5.42 -11.61
CA GLY A 760 9.15 5.88 -11.89
C GLY A 760 8.69 5.47 -13.29
N THR A 761 7.85 6.29 -13.93
CA THR A 761 7.38 6.02 -15.29
C THR A 761 7.85 7.09 -16.28
N LEU A 762 8.30 6.65 -17.46
CA LEU A 762 8.35 7.45 -18.67
C LEU A 762 7.22 6.98 -19.60
N THR A 763 6.23 7.83 -19.84
CA THR A 763 5.12 7.54 -20.75
C THR A 763 5.36 8.22 -22.08
N LEU A 764 5.30 7.47 -23.17
CA LEU A 764 5.34 7.99 -24.53
C LEU A 764 3.91 8.04 -25.07
N ALA A 765 3.49 9.23 -25.50
CA ALA A 765 2.13 9.52 -25.99
C ALA A 765 2.18 10.34 -27.29
N ASN A 766 3.22 10.16 -28.09
CA ASN A 766 3.42 10.82 -29.37
C ASN A 766 2.46 10.30 -30.45
N THR A 767 1.90 11.20 -31.26
CA THR A 767 0.96 10.89 -32.35
C THR A 767 1.66 10.37 -33.61
N THR A 768 2.92 10.75 -33.80
CA THR A 768 3.76 10.42 -34.97
C THR A 768 5.23 10.24 -34.55
N GLY A 769 6.06 9.65 -35.41
CA GLY A 769 7.48 9.48 -35.16
C GLY A 769 7.80 8.52 -34.00
N SER A 770 8.67 8.96 -33.09
CA SER A 770 9.09 8.22 -31.89
C SER A 770 9.06 9.12 -30.67
N GLY A 771 8.46 8.67 -29.56
CA GLY A 771 8.48 9.41 -28.30
C GLY A 771 9.86 9.40 -27.62
N ALA A 772 10.71 8.44 -27.98
CA ALA A 772 12.07 8.28 -27.46
C ALA A 772 13.18 8.76 -28.44
N GLY A 773 12.79 9.34 -29.58
CA GLY A 773 13.74 9.59 -30.67
C GLY A 773 14.27 8.30 -31.34
N PRO A 774 15.23 8.43 -32.26
CA PRO A 774 15.89 7.31 -32.95
C PRO A 774 17.03 6.64 -32.17
N GLY A 775 17.43 7.17 -31.01
CA GLY A 775 18.49 6.58 -30.19
C GLY A 775 18.11 5.24 -29.53
N SER A 776 19.06 4.65 -28.80
CA SER A 776 18.79 3.44 -28.00
C SER A 776 17.83 3.72 -26.84
N VAL A 777 17.12 2.70 -26.36
CA VAL A 777 16.19 2.82 -25.23
C VAL A 777 16.49 1.72 -24.20
N ALA A 778 16.67 2.12 -22.94
CA ALA A 778 16.97 1.21 -21.85
C ALA A 778 16.14 1.52 -20.60
N VAL A 779 15.51 0.51 -20.02
CA VAL A 779 14.92 0.53 -18.67
C VAL A 779 15.85 -0.28 -17.78
N THR A 780 16.54 0.33 -16.81
CA THR A 780 17.71 -0.29 -16.16
C THR A 780 17.55 -0.56 -14.66
N VAL A 781 16.31 -0.50 -14.14
CA VAL A 781 15.97 -0.72 -12.73
C VAL A 781 14.61 -1.43 -12.65
N SER A 782 14.48 -2.43 -11.78
CA SER A 782 13.29 -3.32 -11.67
C SER A 782 11.94 -2.60 -11.55
N ASN A 783 11.91 -1.47 -10.82
CA ASN A 783 10.71 -0.67 -10.58
C ASN A 783 10.56 0.54 -11.54
N ALA A 784 11.42 0.66 -12.56
CA ALA A 784 11.30 1.67 -13.59
C ALA A 784 10.41 1.18 -14.73
N VAL A 785 9.61 2.07 -15.31
CA VAL A 785 8.61 1.73 -16.34
C VAL A 785 8.77 2.61 -17.58
N LEU A 786 8.91 2.00 -18.75
CA LEU A 786 8.62 2.64 -20.04
C LEU A 786 7.18 2.27 -20.45
N SER A 787 6.27 3.24 -20.54
CA SER A 787 4.89 3.02 -21.00
C SER A 787 4.72 3.52 -22.44
N LEU A 788 4.42 2.63 -23.37
CA LEU A 788 3.97 2.96 -24.71
C LEU A 788 2.46 3.16 -24.66
N GLY A 789 2.04 4.43 -24.71
CA GLY A 789 0.67 4.86 -24.45
C GLY A 789 0.39 5.18 -22.99
N ASP A 790 -0.58 6.07 -22.81
CA ASP A 790 -1.16 6.57 -21.57
C ASP A 790 -2.54 5.96 -21.26
N GLY A 791 -3.01 5.03 -22.12
CA GLY A 791 -4.38 4.53 -22.17
C GLY A 791 -5.13 4.94 -23.44
N GLY A 792 -4.61 5.88 -24.24
CA GLY A 792 -5.14 6.27 -25.56
C GLY A 792 -4.45 5.57 -26.75
N ALA A 793 -4.68 6.09 -27.95
CA ALA A 793 -4.16 5.55 -29.22
C ALA A 793 -2.83 6.18 -29.70
N ASN A 794 -2.04 6.72 -28.77
CA ASN A 794 -0.77 7.39 -29.06
C ASN A 794 0.41 6.71 -28.32
N GLY A 795 1.64 7.02 -28.71
CA GLY A 795 2.86 6.45 -28.11
C GLY A 795 3.53 5.37 -28.96
N SER A 796 4.79 5.59 -29.34
CA SER A 796 5.62 4.66 -30.12
C SER A 796 7.13 4.86 -29.85
N VAL A 797 7.94 3.87 -30.23
CA VAL A 797 9.41 3.94 -30.26
C VAL A 797 9.95 3.44 -31.60
N SER A 798 10.95 4.13 -32.15
CA SER A 798 11.67 3.70 -33.37
C SER A 798 12.93 2.87 -33.11
N ALA A 799 13.33 2.69 -31.85
CA ALA A 799 14.49 1.89 -31.48
C ALA A 799 14.23 0.39 -31.75
N GLY A 800 15.06 -0.24 -32.59
CA GLY A 800 14.86 -1.65 -32.98
C GLY A 800 15.04 -2.65 -31.83
N VAL A 801 15.87 -2.30 -30.84
CA VAL A 801 16.11 -3.09 -29.62
C VAL A 801 15.86 -2.18 -28.41
N LEU A 802 15.15 -2.70 -27.40
CA LEU A 802 14.95 -2.06 -26.11
C LEU A 802 15.58 -2.95 -25.03
N THR A 803 16.50 -2.39 -24.24
CA THR A 803 16.96 -3.05 -23.00
C THR A 803 15.91 -2.87 -21.92
N ASN A 804 15.51 -3.95 -21.28
CA ASN A 804 14.47 -3.97 -20.26
C ASN A 804 14.92 -4.84 -19.07
N ASP A 805 15.36 -4.19 -18.01
CA ASP A 805 15.62 -4.75 -16.68
C ASP A 805 14.58 -4.26 -15.65
N GLY A 806 13.51 -3.60 -16.14
CA GLY A 806 12.38 -3.09 -15.36
C GLY A 806 11.05 -3.55 -15.95
N ILE A 807 10.21 -2.60 -16.36
CA ILE A 807 8.95 -2.89 -17.04
C ILE A 807 8.86 -2.10 -18.36
N VAL A 808 8.59 -2.80 -19.46
CA VAL A 808 8.06 -2.20 -20.69
C VAL A 808 6.55 -2.48 -20.72
N ARG A 809 5.74 -1.42 -20.62
CA ARG A 809 4.27 -1.50 -20.63
C ARG A 809 3.71 -1.08 -21.98
N ILE A 810 2.77 -1.84 -22.52
CA ILE A 810 1.90 -1.43 -23.64
C ILE A 810 0.53 -1.08 -23.07
N SER A 811 0.16 0.21 -23.12
CA SER A 811 -1.07 0.76 -22.52
C SER A 811 -1.83 1.56 -23.57
N ARG A 812 -2.41 0.84 -24.54
CA ARG A 812 -3.01 1.38 -25.77
C ARG A 812 -4.52 1.11 -25.84
N SER A 813 -5.26 2.01 -26.48
CA SER A 813 -6.71 1.85 -26.73
C SER A 813 -7.05 1.17 -28.05
N ASP A 814 -6.06 0.80 -28.86
CA ASP A 814 -6.18 0.31 -30.22
C ASP A 814 -5.31 -0.95 -30.46
N ASP A 815 -5.44 -1.54 -31.65
CA ASP A 815 -4.66 -2.72 -32.05
C ASP A 815 -3.23 -2.33 -32.44
N VAL A 816 -2.23 -2.93 -31.78
CA VAL A 816 -0.81 -2.57 -31.91
C VAL A 816 0.03 -3.78 -32.31
N VAL A 817 0.83 -3.63 -33.37
CA VAL A 817 1.89 -4.59 -33.71
C VAL A 817 3.20 -4.10 -33.09
N PHE A 818 3.68 -4.80 -32.07
CA PHE A 818 4.93 -4.51 -31.38
C PHE A 818 6.08 -5.26 -32.04
N THR A 819 6.95 -4.53 -32.73
CA THR A 819 8.04 -5.06 -33.57
C THR A 819 9.43 -4.96 -32.96
N ASN A 820 9.57 -4.26 -31.83
CA ASN A 820 10.87 -4.00 -31.19
C ASN A 820 11.34 -5.25 -30.40
N THR A 821 12.64 -5.55 -30.44
CA THR A 821 13.21 -6.68 -29.67
C THR A 821 13.49 -6.27 -28.22
N LEU A 822 12.92 -7.01 -27.27
CA LEU A 822 13.16 -6.88 -25.83
C LEU A 822 14.27 -7.82 -25.36
N VAL A 823 15.30 -7.24 -24.73
CA VAL A 823 16.42 -7.95 -24.07
C VAL A 823 16.49 -7.54 -22.59
N GLY A 824 17.15 -8.32 -21.72
CA GLY A 824 17.37 -7.97 -20.31
C GLY A 824 16.57 -8.82 -19.30
N LEU A 825 16.52 -8.38 -18.05
CA LEU A 825 15.96 -9.15 -16.92
C LEU A 825 14.51 -8.80 -16.57
N GLY A 826 13.93 -7.80 -17.23
CA GLY A 826 12.65 -7.18 -16.91
C GLY A 826 11.42 -7.81 -17.57
N VAL A 827 10.26 -7.19 -17.32
CA VAL A 827 8.92 -7.68 -17.65
C VAL A 827 8.32 -6.91 -18.83
N LEU A 828 7.64 -7.62 -19.74
CA LEU A 828 6.69 -7.04 -20.69
C LEU A 828 5.29 -7.02 -20.05
N GLN A 829 4.69 -5.84 -19.85
CA GLN A 829 3.34 -5.71 -19.31
C GLN A 829 2.33 -5.26 -20.38
N ILE A 830 1.28 -6.04 -20.62
CA ILE A 830 0.16 -5.66 -21.47
C ILE A 830 -0.98 -5.13 -20.60
N GLN A 831 -1.31 -3.85 -20.78
CA GLN A 831 -2.37 -3.12 -20.05
C GLN A 831 -3.32 -2.40 -21.01
N SER A 832 -3.39 -2.88 -22.26
CA SER A 832 -4.20 -2.30 -23.34
C SER A 832 -5.67 -2.73 -23.22
N SER A 833 -6.58 -2.05 -23.92
CA SER A 833 -7.98 -2.52 -24.03
C SER A 833 -8.20 -3.53 -25.15
N ASN A 834 -7.34 -3.48 -26.18
CA ASN A 834 -7.46 -4.19 -27.45
C ASN A 834 -6.26 -5.13 -27.70
N LEU A 835 -5.96 -5.47 -28.96
CA LEU A 835 -4.95 -6.46 -29.33
C LEU A 835 -3.52 -5.88 -29.32
N VAL A 836 -2.59 -6.60 -28.71
CA VAL A 836 -1.15 -6.43 -28.93
C VAL A 836 -0.61 -7.68 -29.62
N VAL A 837 -0.06 -7.53 -30.82
CA VAL A 837 0.63 -8.59 -31.55
C VAL A 837 2.12 -8.45 -31.32
N VAL A 838 2.78 -9.49 -30.79
CA VAL A 838 4.25 -9.55 -30.71
C VAL A 838 4.76 -10.55 -31.74
N SER A 839 5.45 -10.05 -32.76
CA SER A 839 5.90 -10.83 -33.92
C SER A 839 7.40 -11.10 -33.93
N GLY A 840 8.21 -10.21 -33.34
CA GLY A 840 9.66 -10.39 -33.20
C GLY A 840 10.03 -11.39 -32.10
N ASN A 841 11.16 -12.08 -32.25
CA ASN A 841 11.73 -12.88 -31.19
C ASN A 841 12.37 -11.98 -30.13
N ASN A 842 12.17 -12.34 -28.86
CA ASN A 842 12.64 -11.60 -27.68
C ASN A 842 13.53 -12.49 -26.80
N SER A 843 14.37 -11.88 -25.96
CA SER A 843 15.25 -12.58 -25.01
C SER A 843 15.11 -12.13 -23.56
N HIS A 844 14.18 -11.22 -23.26
CA HIS A 844 13.91 -10.77 -21.89
C HIS A 844 13.50 -11.92 -20.95
N THR A 845 14.13 -12.03 -19.78
CA THR A 845 13.96 -13.18 -18.87
C THR A 845 12.93 -12.97 -17.76
N GLY A 846 12.54 -11.72 -17.46
CA GLY A 846 11.54 -11.42 -16.42
C GLY A 846 10.11 -11.82 -16.80
N GLY A 847 9.86 -12.05 -18.09
CA GLY A 847 8.63 -12.63 -18.61
C GLY A 847 7.55 -11.63 -19.03
N SER A 848 6.39 -12.15 -19.43
CA SER A 848 5.27 -11.38 -20.00
C SER A 848 4.03 -11.46 -19.11
N THR A 849 3.45 -10.31 -18.74
CA THR A 849 2.24 -10.21 -17.88
C THR A 849 1.11 -9.50 -18.62
N ILE A 850 -0.02 -10.19 -18.78
CA ILE A 850 -1.21 -9.70 -19.47
C ILE A 850 -2.22 -9.24 -18.41
N THR A 851 -2.21 -7.95 -18.06
CA THR A 851 -3.13 -7.37 -17.07
C THR A 851 -4.51 -7.08 -17.68
N ARG A 852 -4.54 -6.55 -18.92
CA ARG A 852 -5.74 -6.31 -19.74
C ARG A 852 -5.37 -6.41 -21.22
N GLY A 853 -6.34 -6.70 -22.08
CA GLY A 853 -6.14 -6.81 -23.53
C GLY A 853 -5.65 -8.19 -23.97
N ALA A 854 -5.72 -8.45 -25.28
CA ALA A 854 -5.22 -9.70 -25.86
C ALA A 854 -3.75 -9.56 -26.25
N LEU A 855 -2.90 -10.52 -25.88
CA LEU A 855 -1.54 -10.66 -26.38
C LEU A 855 -1.51 -11.81 -27.37
N ARG A 856 -1.27 -11.53 -28.65
CA ARG A 856 -1.17 -12.55 -29.72
C ARG A 856 0.26 -12.79 -30.12
N ILE A 857 0.61 -14.07 -30.24
CA ILE A 857 1.92 -14.53 -30.73
C ILE A 857 1.77 -15.49 -31.90
N GLY A 858 2.71 -15.39 -32.85
CA GLY A 858 2.84 -16.30 -34.00
C GLY A 858 4.20 -17.00 -34.09
N SER A 859 5.07 -16.82 -33.08
CA SER A 859 6.41 -17.40 -32.93
C SER A 859 6.64 -17.80 -31.48
N ALA A 860 7.33 -18.92 -31.24
CA ALA A 860 7.71 -19.36 -29.89
C ALA A 860 8.69 -18.39 -29.19
N GLY A 861 9.50 -17.64 -29.96
CA GLY A 861 10.42 -16.65 -29.39
C GLY A 861 9.74 -15.35 -28.94
N ALA A 862 8.45 -15.15 -29.23
CA ALA A 862 7.79 -13.86 -29.03
C ALA A 862 7.66 -13.42 -27.56
N LEU A 863 7.58 -14.37 -26.61
CA LEU A 863 7.40 -14.06 -25.18
C LEU A 863 8.73 -13.96 -24.40
N GLY A 864 9.88 -14.16 -25.07
CA GLY A 864 11.15 -14.43 -24.38
C GLY A 864 11.15 -15.79 -23.67
N PRO A 865 12.22 -16.14 -22.93
CA PRO A 865 12.28 -17.36 -22.12
C PRO A 865 11.60 -17.24 -20.74
N GLY A 866 11.18 -16.04 -20.33
CA GLY A 866 10.61 -15.80 -18.99
C GLY A 866 9.20 -16.39 -18.77
N PRO A 867 8.66 -16.33 -17.54
CA PRO A 867 7.31 -16.79 -17.23
C PRO A 867 6.23 -15.93 -17.92
N VAL A 868 5.03 -16.48 -18.07
CA VAL A 868 3.90 -15.82 -18.73
C VAL A 868 2.72 -15.80 -17.76
N THR A 869 2.21 -14.61 -17.43
CA THR A 869 1.11 -14.44 -16.48
C THR A 869 -0.14 -13.89 -17.17
N VAL A 870 -1.23 -14.67 -17.19
CA VAL A 870 -2.54 -14.24 -17.70
C VAL A 870 -3.40 -13.71 -16.56
N GLY A 871 -3.87 -12.47 -16.68
CA GLY A 871 -4.70 -11.80 -15.67
C GLY A 871 -6.13 -12.33 -15.56
N ASN A 872 -6.75 -12.06 -14.40
CA ASN A 872 -8.14 -12.41 -14.09
C ASN A 872 -9.17 -11.44 -14.70
N LEU A 873 -8.77 -10.20 -15.01
CA LEU A 873 -9.62 -9.20 -15.63
C LEU A 873 -10.02 -9.58 -17.06
N ALA A 874 -11.16 -9.06 -17.52
CA ALA A 874 -11.50 -9.05 -18.93
C ALA A 874 -10.94 -7.79 -19.62
N PRO A 875 -10.43 -7.87 -20.86
CA PRO A 875 -10.26 -9.06 -21.69
C PRO A 875 -8.79 -9.54 -21.72
N ALA A 876 -8.21 -9.97 -20.59
CA ALA A 876 -6.82 -10.43 -20.57
C ALA A 876 -6.66 -11.84 -21.19
N VAL A 877 -6.10 -11.96 -22.40
CA VAL A 877 -6.00 -13.24 -23.15
C VAL A 877 -4.60 -13.46 -23.70
N LEU A 878 -4.10 -14.71 -23.64
CA LEU A 878 -3.01 -15.17 -24.50
C LEU A 878 -3.59 -15.83 -25.77
N GLN A 879 -3.40 -15.20 -26.92
CA GLN A 879 -3.85 -15.70 -28.23
C GLN A 879 -2.69 -16.40 -28.97
N LEU A 880 -2.95 -17.60 -29.47
CA LEU A 880 -1.99 -18.43 -30.20
C LEU A 880 -2.41 -18.56 -31.67
N SER A 881 -1.46 -18.41 -32.59
CA SER A 881 -1.66 -18.69 -34.01
C SER A 881 -0.43 -19.32 -34.66
N ASN A 882 -0.65 -20.02 -35.78
CA ASN A 882 0.32 -20.82 -36.51
C ASN A 882 0.58 -22.18 -35.81
N ASN A 883 1.83 -22.55 -35.55
CA ASN A 883 2.19 -23.81 -34.90
C ASN A 883 3.26 -23.58 -33.82
N VAL A 884 2.90 -22.77 -32.82
CA VAL A 884 3.78 -22.32 -31.74
C VAL A 884 3.85 -23.36 -30.63
N ASN A 885 5.06 -23.64 -30.12
CA ASN A 885 5.23 -24.30 -28.83
C ASN A 885 5.60 -23.28 -27.75
N VAL A 886 4.74 -23.11 -26.74
CA VAL A 886 4.96 -22.27 -25.57
C VAL A 886 5.64 -23.11 -24.49
N ALA A 887 6.97 -23.03 -24.44
CA ALA A 887 7.80 -23.70 -23.43
C ALA A 887 7.90 -22.91 -22.11
N ASN A 888 7.36 -21.69 -22.06
CA ASN A 888 7.35 -20.81 -20.90
C ASN A 888 6.52 -21.39 -19.74
N ALA A 889 6.94 -21.14 -18.50
CA ALA A 889 6.08 -21.39 -17.34
C ALA A 889 4.86 -20.44 -17.37
N LEU A 890 3.65 -21.01 -17.41
CA LEU A 890 2.40 -20.28 -17.62
C LEU A 890 1.60 -20.22 -16.33
N ILE A 891 1.37 -19.00 -15.82
CA ILE A 891 0.57 -18.71 -14.63
C ILE A 891 -0.78 -18.12 -15.08
N VAL A 892 -1.87 -18.81 -14.79
CA VAL A 892 -3.19 -18.46 -15.30
C VAL A 892 -4.13 -18.09 -14.16
N ASN A 893 -4.56 -16.82 -14.10
CA ASN A 893 -5.48 -16.37 -13.06
C ASN A 893 -6.96 -16.59 -13.47
N ASN A 894 -7.71 -17.16 -12.54
CA ASN A 894 -9.14 -17.47 -12.63
C ASN A 894 -9.99 -16.20 -12.89
N LYS A 895 -10.91 -16.25 -13.87
CA LYS A 895 -11.70 -15.09 -14.32
C LYS A 895 -12.76 -14.63 -13.31
N THR A 896 -12.90 -13.31 -13.14
CA THR A 896 -13.74 -12.69 -12.11
C THR A 896 -15.13 -12.23 -12.57
N SER A 897 -15.50 -12.37 -13.85
CA SER A 897 -16.74 -11.77 -14.39
C SER A 897 -17.43 -12.67 -15.41
N ALA A 898 -18.72 -12.94 -15.21
CA ALA A 898 -19.41 -14.12 -15.77
C ALA A 898 -20.12 -13.94 -17.14
N SER A 899 -20.11 -12.74 -17.74
CA SER A 899 -20.81 -12.51 -19.01
C SER A 899 -19.96 -12.96 -20.21
N GLY A 900 -20.46 -13.94 -20.99
CA GLY A 900 -19.87 -14.36 -22.27
C GLY A 900 -18.38 -14.72 -22.21
N ALA A 901 -17.93 -15.33 -21.10
CA ALA A 901 -16.57 -15.20 -20.59
C ALA A 901 -15.43 -15.30 -21.62
N VAL A 902 -14.65 -14.23 -21.70
CA VAL A 902 -13.39 -14.13 -22.46
C VAL A 902 -12.38 -15.18 -21.94
N PRO A 903 -11.68 -15.93 -22.81
CA PRO A 903 -10.81 -17.04 -22.39
C PRO A 903 -9.56 -16.56 -21.64
N ASN A 904 -8.80 -17.51 -21.08
CA ASN A 904 -7.43 -17.25 -20.62
C ASN A 904 -6.42 -17.52 -21.74
N VAL A 905 -6.56 -18.65 -22.43
CA VAL A 905 -5.76 -19.05 -23.59
C VAL A 905 -6.70 -19.39 -24.74
N GLU A 906 -6.40 -18.85 -25.93
CA GLU A 906 -7.26 -18.92 -27.11
C GLU A 906 -6.43 -19.35 -28.32
N ASN A 907 -6.78 -20.48 -28.94
CA ASN A 907 -6.14 -21.01 -30.14
C ASN A 907 -6.94 -20.55 -31.37
N LEU A 908 -6.36 -19.65 -32.16
CA LEU A 908 -7.04 -19.06 -33.32
C LEU A 908 -6.75 -19.82 -34.62
N HIS A 909 -5.53 -20.31 -34.81
CA HIS A 909 -5.13 -21.02 -36.05
C HIS A 909 -4.03 -22.05 -35.79
N GLY A 910 -4.12 -23.19 -36.49
CA GLY A 910 -3.10 -24.25 -36.52
C GLY A 910 -2.95 -25.02 -35.21
N THR A 911 -1.88 -25.82 -35.10
CA THR A 911 -1.65 -26.71 -33.95
C THR A 911 -0.62 -26.08 -33.01
N ASN A 912 -1.09 -25.47 -31.92
CA ASN A 912 -0.21 -24.85 -30.93
C ASN A 912 -0.17 -25.70 -29.65
N THR A 913 1.01 -25.76 -29.04
CA THR A 913 1.30 -26.59 -27.87
C THR A 913 1.70 -25.70 -26.69
N LEU A 914 1.17 -26.01 -25.51
CA LEU A 914 1.70 -25.55 -24.23
C LEU A 914 2.54 -26.69 -23.65
N SER A 915 3.86 -26.52 -23.55
CA SER A 915 4.77 -27.55 -23.01
C SER A 915 5.52 -27.10 -21.75
N GLY A 916 5.52 -25.81 -21.43
CA GLY A 916 6.09 -25.31 -20.17
C GLY A 916 5.22 -25.65 -18.95
N PRO A 917 5.73 -25.55 -17.72
CA PRO A 917 4.95 -25.81 -16.50
C PRO A 917 3.73 -24.91 -16.39
N LEU A 918 2.59 -25.44 -15.95
CA LEU A 918 1.31 -24.71 -15.83
C LEU A 918 0.90 -24.55 -14.36
N GLN A 919 0.56 -23.33 -13.95
CA GLN A 919 0.00 -23.04 -12.64
C GLN A 919 -1.34 -22.31 -12.77
N LEU A 920 -2.39 -22.85 -12.14
CA LEU A 920 -3.74 -22.27 -12.14
C LEU A 920 -4.00 -21.57 -10.80
N THR A 921 -4.20 -20.25 -10.82
CA THR A 921 -4.22 -19.40 -9.62
C THR A 921 -5.50 -18.56 -9.46
N GLY A 922 -5.77 -18.09 -8.25
CA GLY A 922 -6.76 -17.03 -7.97
C GLY A 922 -8.22 -17.47 -7.74
N ASN A 923 -9.00 -16.54 -7.16
CA ASN A 923 -10.30 -16.79 -6.54
C ASN A 923 -11.47 -16.26 -7.40
N GLY A 924 -11.35 -16.36 -8.71
CA GLY A 924 -12.36 -15.86 -9.67
C GLY A 924 -13.67 -16.63 -9.60
N ALA A 925 -14.78 -15.92 -9.88
CA ALA A 925 -16.15 -16.43 -9.79
C ALA A 925 -16.59 -17.27 -11.01
N VAL A 926 -15.74 -17.40 -12.04
CA VAL A 926 -16.07 -18.16 -13.27
C VAL A 926 -15.27 -19.45 -13.34
N GLY A 927 -13.94 -19.35 -13.43
CA GLY A 927 -13.03 -20.46 -13.67
C GLY A 927 -11.84 -20.08 -14.54
N TRP A 928 -11.05 -21.10 -14.90
CA TRP A 928 -10.01 -21.03 -15.94
C TRP A 928 -10.57 -21.52 -17.27
N ILE A 929 -10.20 -20.88 -18.38
CA ILE A 929 -10.82 -21.15 -19.69
C ILE A 929 -9.73 -21.35 -20.76
N PHE A 930 -9.69 -22.55 -21.35
CA PHE A 930 -8.86 -22.89 -22.51
C PHE A 930 -9.77 -23.14 -23.71
N ASP A 931 -9.50 -22.41 -24.80
CA ASP A 931 -10.40 -22.29 -25.94
C ASP A 931 -9.69 -22.72 -27.24
N ALA A 932 -10.12 -23.84 -27.81
CA ALA A 932 -9.71 -24.32 -29.13
C ALA A 932 -10.63 -23.73 -30.21
N THR A 933 -10.61 -22.40 -30.35
CA THR A 933 -11.56 -21.65 -31.20
C THR A 933 -11.45 -22.08 -32.67
N ALA A 934 -10.23 -22.16 -33.20
CA ALA A 934 -9.94 -22.84 -34.46
C ALA A 934 -8.50 -23.35 -34.50
N GLY A 935 -8.28 -24.49 -35.17
CA GLY A 935 -7.03 -25.25 -35.04
C GLY A 935 -6.93 -26.02 -33.71
N ARG A 936 -5.86 -26.79 -33.53
CA ARG A 936 -5.71 -27.73 -32.40
C ARG A 936 -4.91 -27.13 -31.25
N LEU A 937 -5.44 -27.20 -30.03
CA LEU A 937 -4.73 -26.78 -28.81
C LEU A 937 -4.24 -27.99 -28.01
N VAL A 938 -2.93 -28.13 -27.80
CA VAL A 938 -2.34 -29.24 -27.05
C VAL A 938 -1.74 -28.75 -25.73
N VAL A 939 -2.31 -29.18 -24.60
CA VAL A 939 -1.82 -28.89 -23.25
C VAL A 939 -0.98 -30.07 -22.76
N ALA A 940 0.31 -30.06 -23.11
CA ALA A 940 1.32 -31.01 -22.65
C ALA A 940 1.98 -30.57 -21.33
N SER A 941 1.70 -29.35 -20.86
CA SER A 941 2.20 -28.75 -19.62
C SER A 941 2.00 -29.64 -18.38
N THR A 942 3.09 -29.93 -17.68
CA THR A 942 3.03 -30.43 -16.30
C THR A 942 2.37 -29.39 -15.40
N MET A 943 1.21 -29.71 -14.82
CA MET A 943 0.57 -28.86 -13.82
C MET A 943 1.37 -28.86 -12.51
N LEU A 944 1.59 -27.67 -11.94
CA LEU A 944 2.33 -27.48 -10.70
C LEU A 944 1.40 -27.39 -9.47
N PRO A 945 1.86 -27.87 -8.29
CA PRO A 945 1.11 -27.75 -7.04
C PRO A 945 1.00 -26.28 -6.54
N PRO A 946 0.07 -26.00 -5.61
CA PRO A 946 -0.22 -24.65 -5.11
C PRO A 946 0.90 -23.94 -4.36
N ALA A 947 0.81 -22.60 -4.38
CA ALA A 947 1.52 -21.69 -3.48
C ALA A 947 0.60 -20.99 -2.45
N SER A 948 -0.68 -21.37 -2.33
CA SER A 948 -1.66 -20.76 -1.42
C SER A 948 -2.73 -21.76 -0.97
N THR A 949 -3.36 -21.53 0.20
CA THR A 949 -4.12 -22.54 0.95
C THR A 949 -5.54 -22.12 1.38
N THR A 950 -6.04 -20.95 0.97
CA THR A 950 -7.34 -20.41 1.42
C THR A 950 -8.34 -20.22 0.27
N GLN A 951 -9.27 -21.17 0.10
CA GLN A 951 -10.31 -21.16 -0.94
C GLN A 951 -11.64 -21.72 -0.43
N ASN A 952 -12.72 -20.94 -0.57
CA ASN A 952 -14.10 -21.33 -0.19
C ASN A 952 -15.11 -21.28 -1.36
N VAL A 953 -14.63 -21.21 -2.61
CA VAL A 953 -15.48 -21.11 -3.81
C VAL A 953 -15.24 -22.32 -4.72
N GLN A 954 -16.27 -22.77 -5.44
CA GLN A 954 -16.17 -23.85 -6.42
C GLN A 954 -15.17 -23.47 -7.53
N ARG A 955 -14.24 -24.38 -7.85
CA ARG A 955 -13.20 -24.17 -8.86
C ARG A 955 -13.56 -24.91 -10.15
N ASN A 956 -13.54 -24.22 -11.29
CA ASN A 956 -13.88 -24.81 -12.59
C ASN A 956 -12.74 -24.62 -13.60
N LEU A 957 -12.38 -25.69 -14.31
CA LEU A 957 -11.59 -25.63 -15.54
C LEU A 957 -12.52 -25.89 -16.73
N TYR A 958 -12.65 -24.92 -17.63
CA TYR A 958 -13.43 -25.04 -18.85
C TYR A 958 -12.53 -25.40 -20.03
N LEU A 959 -12.86 -26.52 -20.68
CA LEU A 959 -12.33 -26.91 -21.97
C LEU A 959 -13.41 -26.63 -23.03
N ARG A 960 -13.08 -25.81 -24.03
CA ARG A 960 -14.05 -25.35 -25.03
C ARG A 960 -13.43 -25.04 -26.40
N GLY A 961 -14.25 -24.51 -27.30
CA GLY A 961 -13.90 -24.23 -28.69
C GLY A 961 -14.76 -25.02 -29.66
N ASP A 962 -14.69 -24.67 -30.94
CA ASP A 962 -15.35 -25.40 -32.03
C ASP A 962 -14.38 -26.34 -32.77
N ALA A 963 -13.07 -26.21 -32.55
CA ALA A 963 -12.05 -27.16 -32.96
C ALA A 963 -11.51 -27.99 -31.78
N ASP A 964 -10.68 -28.98 -32.08
CA ASP A 964 -10.29 -30.00 -31.11
C ASP A 964 -9.13 -29.59 -30.20
N GLY A 965 -9.13 -30.12 -28.97
CA GLY A 965 -8.05 -29.95 -28.00
C GLY A 965 -7.53 -31.28 -27.45
N GLU A 966 -6.35 -31.24 -26.85
CA GLU A 966 -5.78 -32.35 -26.08
C GLU A 966 -5.19 -31.83 -24.77
N TRP A 967 -5.36 -32.59 -23.68
CA TRP A 967 -4.67 -32.40 -22.41
C TRP A 967 -3.91 -33.69 -22.06
N SER A 968 -2.60 -33.68 -22.29
CA SER A 968 -1.71 -34.83 -22.07
C SER A 968 -0.85 -34.68 -20.81
N GLY A 969 -0.60 -33.45 -20.33
CA GLY A 969 0.19 -33.18 -19.12
C GLY A 969 -0.47 -33.56 -17.77
N GLY A 970 -1.71 -34.06 -17.82
CA GLY A 970 -2.52 -34.41 -16.64
C GLY A 970 -3.17 -33.21 -15.95
N ILE A 971 -4.41 -33.37 -15.49
CA ILE A 971 -5.14 -32.37 -14.69
C ILE A 971 -5.09 -32.80 -13.22
N ILE A 972 -4.33 -32.06 -12.40
CA ILE A 972 -4.27 -32.23 -10.94
C ILE A 972 -5.09 -31.13 -10.24
N ASP A 973 -5.38 -31.29 -8.95
CA ASP A 973 -5.97 -30.20 -8.16
C ASP A 973 -4.93 -29.09 -7.88
N PRO A 974 -5.11 -27.86 -8.39
CA PRO A 974 -4.07 -26.82 -8.35
C PRO A 974 -4.05 -26.04 -7.03
N VAL A 975 -5.02 -26.27 -6.12
CA VAL A 975 -5.10 -25.60 -4.81
C VAL A 975 -5.60 -26.56 -3.73
N GLY A 976 -4.82 -26.74 -2.66
CA GLY A 976 -5.12 -27.61 -1.52
C GLY A 976 -6.11 -26.99 -0.53
N GLY A 977 -7.16 -26.35 -1.04
CA GLY A 977 -8.26 -25.80 -0.25
C GLY A 977 -9.37 -26.83 0.00
N THR A 978 -10.43 -26.40 0.69
CA THR A 978 -11.58 -27.24 1.07
C THR A 978 -12.59 -27.49 -0.05
N THR A 979 -12.47 -26.80 -1.19
CA THR A 979 -13.23 -27.08 -2.42
C THR A 979 -12.38 -27.91 -3.40
N ASN A 980 -13.02 -28.53 -4.40
CA ASN A 980 -12.37 -29.41 -5.38
C ASN A 980 -12.38 -28.77 -6.78
N LEU A 981 -11.38 -29.04 -7.62
CA LEU A 981 -11.42 -28.66 -9.04
C LEU A 981 -12.43 -29.54 -9.80
N ALA A 982 -13.46 -28.92 -10.36
CA ALA A 982 -14.34 -29.51 -11.37
C ALA A 982 -13.80 -29.27 -12.79
N LEU A 983 -14.01 -30.25 -13.66
CA LEU A 983 -13.74 -30.15 -15.10
C LEU A 983 -15.06 -29.95 -15.84
N VAL A 984 -15.12 -29.00 -16.77
CA VAL A 984 -16.33 -28.68 -17.55
C VAL A 984 -16.02 -28.63 -19.04
N LYS A 985 -16.64 -29.53 -19.82
CA LYS A 985 -16.54 -29.57 -21.28
C LYS A 985 -17.76 -28.89 -21.92
N VAL A 986 -17.51 -27.78 -22.62
CA VAL A 986 -18.48 -27.01 -23.45
C VAL A 986 -17.90 -26.80 -24.86
N GLY A 987 -18.59 -26.08 -25.74
CA GLY A 987 -18.18 -25.90 -27.15
C GLY A 987 -18.38 -27.16 -28.01
N LEU A 988 -18.32 -27.04 -29.32
CA LEU A 988 -18.61 -28.14 -30.25
C LEU A 988 -17.45 -29.13 -30.42
N GLY A 989 -16.20 -28.65 -30.39
CA GLY A 989 -15.00 -29.46 -30.66
C GLY A 989 -14.78 -30.59 -29.65
N ALA A 990 -13.98 -31.60 -30.03
CA ALA A 990 -13.61 -32.71 -29.15
C ALA A 990 -12.40 -32.34 -28.28
N TRP A 991 -12.42 -32.69 -27.00
CA TRP A 991 -11.26 -32.53 -26.11
C TRP A 991 -10.80 -33.90 -25.58
N THR A 992 -9.55 -34.25 -25.86
CA THR A 992 -8.96 -35.54 -25.47
C THR A 992 -8.12 -35.41 -24.21
N LEU A 993 -8.44 -36.19 -23.18
CA LEU A 993 -7.63 -36.35 -21.98
C LEU A 993 -6.75 -37.59 -22.14
N SER A 994 -5.47 -37.38 -22.47
CA SER A 994 -4.48 -38.46 -22.68
C SER A 994 -3.63 -38.73 -21.43
N GLY A 995 -3.55 -37.78 -20.50
CA GLY A 995 -2.76 -37.91 -19.27
C GLY A 995 -3.48 -38.62 -18.12
N VAL A 996 -2.76 -38.78 -17.00
CA VAL A 996 -3.36 -39.19 -15.71
C VAL A 996 -3.90 -37.94 -15.01
N ASN A 997 -5.19 -37.95 -14.67
CA ASN A 997 -5.89 -36.82 -14.06
C ASN A 997 -6.34 -37.18 -12.64
N THR A 998 -5.98 -36.34 -11.68
CA THR A 998 -6.11 -36.58 -10.24
C THR A 998 -6.91 -35.49 -9.51
N TYR A 999 -7.54 -34.58 -10.24
CA TYR A 999 -8.53 -33.65 -9.69
C TYR A 999 -9.69 -34.39 -9.02
N THR A 1000 -10.20 -33.81 -7.94
CA THR A 1000 -11.14 -34.45 -7.00
C THR A 1000 -12.59 -33.99 -7.15
N GLY A 1001 -12.88 -33.05 -8.06
CA GLY A 1001 -14.22 -32.54 -8.31
C GLY A 1001 -14.95 -33.30 -9.43
N PRO A 1002 -16.21 -32.94 -9.71
CA PRO A 1002 -17.00 -33.57 -10.75
C PRO A 1002 -16.52 -33.21 -12.15
N THR A 1003 -16.82 -34.07 -13.12
CA THR A 1003 -16.60 -33.86 -14.54
C THR A 1003 -17.95 -33.66 -15.23
N GLN A 1004 -18.19 -32.48 -15.80
CA GLN A 1004 -19.44 -32.14 -16.49
C GLN A 1004 -19.23 -32.09 -18.00
N VAL A 1005 -19.96 -32.90 -18.76
CA VAL A 1005 -19.92 -32.91 -20.24
C VAL A 1005 -21.25 -32.38 -20.79
N THR A 1006 -21.27 -31.09 -21.14
CA THR A 1006 -22.50 -30.36 -21.46
C THR A 1006 -22.63 -29.96 -22.94
N ASN A 1007 -21.55 -29.95 -23.73
CA ASN A 1007 -21.60 -29.88 -25.20
C ASN A 1007 -20.32 -30.45 -25.85
N GLY A 1008 -20.41 -30.91 -27.10
CA GLY A 1008 -19.32 -31.55 -27.84
C GLY A 1008 -18.81 -32.84 -27.18
N THR A 1009 -17.62 -33.31 -27.56
CA THR A 1009 -17.10 -34.61 -27.09
C THR A 1009 -15.97 -34.45 -26.06
N LEU A 1010 -16.06 -35.18 -24.94
CA LEU A 1010 -14.92 -35.44 -24.05
C LEU A 1010 -14.41 -36.86 -24.32
N VAL A 1011 -13.16 -36.98 -24.75
CA VAL A 1011 -12.51 -38.27 -25.04
C VAL A 1011 -11.56 -38.60 -23.89
N VAL A 1012 -11.78 -39.68 -23.15
CA VAL A 1012 -10.90 -40.13 -22.08
C VAL A 1012 -10.07 -41.30 -22.60
N ASN A 1013 -8.79 -41.06 -22.91
CA ASN A 1013 -7.84 -42.08 -23.34
C ASN A 1013 -6.78 -42.38 -22.26
N GLY A 1014 -6.51 -41.41 -21.39
CA GLY A 1014 -5.76 -41.59 -20.15
C GLY A 1014 -6.66 -42.00 -18.98
N THR A 1015 -6.46 -41.42 -17.80
CA THR A 1015 -7.16 -41.83 -16.57
C THR A 1015 -7.85 -40.66 -15.87
N LEU A 1016 -9.11 -40.85 -15.45
CA LEU A 1016 -9.79 -40.03 -14.45
C LEU A 1016 -9.76 -40.77 -13.09
N ALA A 1017 -8.72 -40.54 -12.29
CA ALA A 1017 -8.41 -41.34 -11.11
C ALA A 1017 -9.22 -40.95 -9.87
N ASN A 1018 -9.49 -39.65 -9.68
CA ASN A 1018 -10.01 -39.11 -8.41
C ASN A 1018 -11.31 -38.30 -8.56
N SER A 1019 -11.84 -38.12 -9.77
CA SER A 1019 -13.03 -37.29 -10.00
C SER A 1019 -14.23 -37.85 -9.23
N SER A 1020 -15.01 -36.98 -8.58
CA SER A 1020 -16.10 -37.43 -7.69
C SER A 1020 -17.32 -37.99 -8.43
N ALA A 1021 -17.53 -37.59 -9.68
CA ALA A 1021 -18.54 -38.12 -10.60
C ALA A 1021 -18.24 -37.66 -12.04
N VAL A 1022 -18.69 -38.41 -13.05
CA VAL A 1022 -18.77 -37.94 -14.44
C VAL A 1022 -20.24 -37.84 -14.86
N ASN A 1023 -20.71 -36.62 -15.08
CA ASN A 1023 -22.08 -36.34 -15.51
C ASN A 1023 -22.07 -35.88 -16.98
N VAL A 1024 -22.58 -36.73 -17.86
CA VAL A 1024 -22.86 -36.37 -19.26
C VAL A 1024 -24.29 -35.83 -19.33
N VAL A 1025 -24.48 -34.64 -19.90
CA VAL A 1025 -25.76 -33.91 -19.85
C VAL A 1025 -26.23 -33.44 -21.24
N GLY A 1026 -25.30 -32.99 -22.10
CA GLY A 1026 -25.62 -32.47 -23.44
C GLY A 1026 -24.51 -32.64 -24.46
N GLY A 1027 -23.47 -33.39 -24.12
CA GLY A 1027 -22.38 -33.77 -25.02
C GLY A 1027 -22.13 -35.28 -25.01
N THR A 1028 -20.99 -35.69 -25.54
CA THR A 1028 -20.59 -37.09 -25.70
C THR A 1028 -19.39 -37.44 -24.83
N LEU A 1029 -19.44 -38.56 -24.11
CA LEU A 1029 -18.28 -39.19 -23.47
C LEU A 1029 -17.79 -40.35 -24.34
N ALA A 1030 -16.50 -40.38 -24.65
CA ALA A 1030 -15.86 -41.34 -25.55
C ALA A 1030 -14.46 -41.75 -25.07
N GLY A 1031 -13.78 -42.65 -25.79
CA GLY A 1031 -12.38 -43.00 -25.59
C GLY A 1031 -12.13 -44.39 -25.01
N THR A 1032 -10.85 -44.72 -24.80
CA THR A 1032 -10.36 -46.06 -24.42
C THR A 1032 -9.68 -46.11 -23.06
N GLY A 1033 -9.88 -45.08 -22.23
CA GLY A 1033 -9.18 -44.87 -20.98
C GLY A 1033 -9.83 -45.52 -19.75
N VAL A 1034 -9.42 -45.07 -18.57
CA VAL A 1034 -9.91 -45.55 -17.27
C VAL A 1034 -10.62 -44.43 -16.50
N ILE A 1035 -11.81 -44.69 -15.99
CA ILE A 1035 -12.60 -43.79 -15.15
C ILE A 1035 -12.89 -44.50 -13.82
N ALA A 1036 -12.35 -43.99 -12.71
CA ALA A 1036 -12.61 -44.52 -11.38
C ALA A 1036 -13.86 -43.91 -10.71
N ALA A 1037 -14.39 -42.84 -11.29
CA ALA A 1037 -15.59 -42.13 -10.85
C ALA A 1037 -16.89 -42.88 -11.22
N PRO A 1038 -17.99 -42.71 -10.46
CA PRO A 1038 -19.32 -43.10 -10.92
C PRO A 1038 -19.73 -42.25 -12.14
N VAL A 1039 -20.34 -42.88 -13.15
CA VAL A 1039 -20.69 -42.22 -14.42
C VAL A 1039 -22.21 -42.20 -14.60
N THR A 1040 -22.78 -41.03 -14.87
CA THR A 1040 -24.20 -40.86 -15.19
C THR A 1040 -24.37 -40.16 -16.54
N VAL A 1041 -25.05 -40.85 -17.47
CA VAL A 1041 -25.39 -40.34 -18.79
C VAL A 1041 -26.85 -39.89 -18.75
N ASN A 1042 -27.08 -38.62 -18.44
CA ASN A 1042 -28.42 -38.04 -18.30
C ASN A 1042 -29.14 -37.97 -19.65
N SER A 1043 -30.45 -37.75 -19.64
CA SER A 1043 -31.21 -37.41 -20.85
C SER A 1043 -30.58 -36.19 -21.53
N GLY A 1044 -30.30 -36.30 -22.84
CA GLY A 1044 -29.52 -35.33 -23.62
C GLY A 1044 -28.03 -35.64 -23.75
N GLY A 1045 -27.45 -36.44 -22.83
CA GLY A 1045 -26.06 -36.91 -22.93
C GLY A 1045 -25.89 -38.13 -23.82
N THR A 1046 -24.67 -38.37 -24.31
CA THR A 1046 -24.30 -39.55 -25.11
C THR A 1046 -23.07 -40.25 -24.55
N LEU A 1047 -23.06 -41.59 -24.52
CA LEU A 1047 -21.89 -42.42 -24.31
C LEU A 1047 -21.53 -43.14 -25.62
N ALA A 1048 -20.32 -42.95 -26.13
CA ALA A 1048 -19.87 -43.55 -27.39
C ALA A 1048 -18.37 -43.90 -27.32
N PRO A 1049 -17.99 -45.06 -26.73
CA PRO A 1049 -16.59 -45.45 -26.55
C PRO A 1049 -15.81 -45.38 -27.88
N GLY A 1050 -16.36 -45.95 -28.94
CA GLY A 1050 -15.76 -45.99 -30.28
C GLY A 1050 -16.07 -44.81 -31.19
N ALA A 1051 -16.31 -43.61 -30.65
CA ALA A 1051 -16.41 -42.39 -31.46
C ALA A 1051 -15.18 -42.15 -32.37
N HIS A 1052 -14.05 -42.83 -32.10
CA HIS A 1052 -12.82 -42.80 -32.88
C HIS A 1052 -12.37 -44.20 -33.35
N GLY A 1053 -13.33 -45.10 -33.59
CA GLY A 1053 -13.09 -46.51 -33.93
C GLY A 1053 -13.15 -47.42 -32.69
N ILE A 1054 -13.32 -48.72 -32.91
CA ILE A 1054 -13.66 -49.71 -31.88
C ILE A 1054 -12.77 -49.61 -30.63
N GLY A 1055 -13.39 -49.32 -29.48
CA GLY A 1055 -12.71 -48.94 -28.24
C GLY A 1055 -13.26 -49.61 -26.98
N THR A 1056 -12.38 -49.88 -26.01
CA THR A 1056 -12.75 -50.40 -24.68
C THR A 1056 -12.53 -49.32 -23.62
N LEU A 1057 -13.62 -48.81 -23.04
CA LEU A 1057 -13.60 -47.84 -21.95
C LEU A 1057 -13.73 -48.59 -20.61
N THR A 1058 -12.84 -48.34 -19.65
CA THR A 1058 -12.85 -49.04 -18.36
C THR A 1058 -13.44 -48.13 -17.27
N LEU A 1059 -14.53 -48.54 -16.62
CA LEU A 1059 -15.17 -47.82 -15.53
C LEU A 1059 -15.11 -48.67 -14.26
N SER A 1060 -14.24 -48.33 -13.30
CA SER A 1060 -14.06 -49.09 -12.05
C SER A 1060 -15.13 -48.75 -10.98
N ASN A 1061 -16.34 -48.44 -11.41
CA ASN A 1061 -17.41 -47.90 -10.58
C ASN A 1061 -18.80 -48.22 -11.19
N THR A 1062 -19.85 -47.50 -10.80
CA THR A 1062 -21.18 -47.63 -11.39
C THR A 1062 -21.34 -46.84 -12.69
N LEU A 1063 -22.20 -47.34 -13.58
CA LEU A 1063 -22.69 -46.62 -14.77
C LEU A 1063 -24.22 -46.58 -14.76
N ASN A 1064 -24.77 -45.39 -14.89
CA ASN A 1064 -26.21 -45.13 -15.00
C ASN A 1064 -26.55 -44.50 -16.35
N LEU A 1065 -27.45 -45.12 -17.11
CA LEU A 1065 -27.83 -44.70 -18.46
C LEU A 1065 -29.26 -44.15 -18.49
N ALA A 1066 -29.42 -42.94 -19.02
CA ALA A 1066 -30.72 -42.31 -19.31
C ALA A 1066 -30.73 -41.52 -20.64
N GLY A 1067 -29.56 -41.20 -21.20
CA GLY A 1067 -29.37 -40.59 -22.52
C GLY A 1067 -29.18 -41.60 -23.65
N SER A 1068 -28.33 -41.27 -24.62
CA SER A 1068 -27.98 -42.16 -25.73
C SER A 1068 -26.71 -42.97 -25.42
N THR A 1069 -26.63 -44.20 -25.90
CA THR A 1069 -25.42 -45.02 -25.92
C THR A 1069 -25.20 -45.54 -27.33
N ILE A 1070 -24.03 -45.31 -27.91
CA ILE A 1070 -23.69 -45.71 -29.28
C ILE A 1070 -22.51 -46.68 -29.20
N MET A 1071 -22.65 -47.88 -29.78
CA MET A 1071 -21.60 -48.90 -29.83
C MET A 1071 -21.30 -49.31 -31.27
N GLN A 1072 -20.04 -49.30 -31.67
CA GLN A 1072 -19.58 -49.88 -32.93
C GLN A 1072 -19.40 -51.41 -32.81
N VAL A 1073 -19.68 -52.12 -33.89
CA VAL A 1073 -19.47 -53.58 -34.05
C VAL A 1073 -18.89 -53.89 -35.43
N ALA A 1074 -18.03 -54.89 -35.55
CA ALA A 1074 -17.37 -55.29 -36.78
C ALA A 1074 -17.04 -56.80 -36.81
N ALA A 1075 -16.74 -57.32 -38.00
CA ALA A 1075 -16.40 -58.72 -38.22
C ALA A 1075 -15.28 -59.23 -37.28
N GLY A 1076 -15.35 -60.51 -36.92
CA GLY A 1076 -14.47 -61.14 -35.94
C GLY A 1076 -14.89 -60.91 -34.48
N SER A 1077 -16.17 -60.59 -34.23
CA SER A 1077 -16.70 -60.24 -32.90
C SER A 1077 -16.01 -59.02 -32.25
N ALA A 1078 -15.50 -58.11 -33.06
CA ALA A 1078 -14.92 -56.84 -32.59
C ALA A 1078 -16.04 -55.85 -32.27
N CYS A 1079 -16.00 -55.21 -31.10
CA CYS A 1079 -16.99 -54.19 -30.72
C CYS A 1079 -16.45 -53.22 -29.68
N ASP A 1080 -17.12 -52.08 -29.57
CA ASP A 1080 -17.02 -51.21 -28.42
C ASP A 1080 -17.40 -51.93 -27.13
N LYS A 1081 -16.72 -51.61 -26.03
CA LYS A 1081 -16.92 -52.23 -24.73
C LYS A 1081 -16.85 -51.21 -23.61
N VAL A 1082 -17.71 -51.38 -22.60
CA VAL A 1082 -17.58 -50.72 -21.30
C VAL A 1082 -17.40 -51.79 -20.23
N VAL A 1083 -16.25 -51.77 -19.54
CA VAL A 1083 -15.79 -52.90 -18.70
C VAL A 1083 -15.35 -52.47 -17.30
N GLY A 1084 -15.31 -53.41 -16.36
CA GLY A 1084 -14.85 -53.20 -14.99
C GLY A 1084 -15.91 -52.66 -14.03
N LEU A 1085 -17.16 -52.55 -14.50
CA LEU A 1085 -18.26 -51.92 -13.76
C LEU A 1085 -18.64 -52.71 -12.50
N THR A 1086 -18.90 -51.99 -11.40
CA THR A 1086 -19.46 -52.61 -10.18
C THR A 1086 -20.96 -52.89 -10.34
N ALA A 1087 -21.68 -51.95 -10.97
CA ALA A 1087 -23.07 -52.09 -11.36
C ALA A 1087 -23.39 -51.28 -12.63
N LEU A 1088 -24.30 -51.81 -13.45
CA LEU A 1088 -24.87 -51.12 -14.61
C LEU A 1088 -26.38 -50.95 -14.43
N THR A 1089 -26.86 -49.72 -14.58
CA THR A 1089 -28.29 -49.39 -14.70
C THR A 1089 -28.60 -49.00 -16.13
N PHE A 1090 -29.38 -49.82 -16.83
CA PHE A 1090 -29.86 -49.57 -18.19
C PHE A 1090 -31.04 -48.59 -18.21
N GLY A 1091 -31.07 -47.76 -19.25
CA GLY A 1091 -32.08 -46.74 -19.51
C GLY A 1091 -31.68 -45.92 -20.74
N GLY A 1092 -32.59 -45.06 -21.22
CA GLY A 1092 -32.34 -44.28 -22.43
C GLY A 1092 -32.31 -45.16 -23.69
N THR A 1093 -31.48 -44.83 -24.69
CA THR A 1093 -31.45 -45.55 -25.98
C THR A 1093 -30.08 -46.15 -26.26
N LEU A 1094 -30.04 -47.43 -26.64
CA LEU A 1094 -28.86 -48.06 -27.25
C LEU A 1094 -28.97 -47.98 -28.78
N THR A 1095 -27.88 -47.63 -29.46
CA THR A 1095 -27.76 -47.66 -30.93
C THR A 1095 -26.51 -48.43 -31.33
N ILE A 1096 -26.66 -49.39 -32.22
CA ILE A 1096 -25.56 -50.20 -32.75
C ILE A 1096 -25.17 -49.68 -34.14
N VAL A 1097 -23.86 -49.59 -34.41
CA VAL A 1097 -23.31 -49.14 -35.71
C VAL A 1097 -22.38 -50.22 -36.26
N THR A 1098 -22.74 -50.83 -37.39
CA THR A 1098 -21.93 -51.84 -38.07
C THR A 1098 -20.84 -51.22 -38.93
N ASN A 1099 -19.58 -51.53 -38.60
CA ASN A 1099 -18.41 -51.19 -39.40
C ASN A 1099 -17.98 -52.42 -40.24
N GLY A 1100 -18.59 -52.55 -41.41
CA GLY A 1100 -18.44 -53.70 -42.31
C GLY A 1100 -19.52 -54.79 -42.13
N PRO A 1101 -19.50 -55.84 -42.99
CA PRO A 1101 -20.45 -56.94 -42.91
C PRO A 1101 -20.17 -57.84 -41.71
N LEU A 1102 -21.23 -58.33 -41.06
CA LEU A 1102 -21.16 -59.28 -39.94
C LEU A 1102 -21.42 -60.72 -40.40
N SER A 1103 -21.09 -61.69 -39.55
CA SER A 1103 -21.27 -63.13 -39.79
C SER A 1103 -22.18 -63.78 -38.73
N GLY A 1104 -22.90 -64.82 -39.13
CA GLY A 1104 -23.68 -65.65 -38.20
C GLY A 1104 -22.79 -66.36 -37.17
N GLY A 1105 -23.13 -66.23 -35.90
CA GLY A 1105 -22.35 -66.75 -34.76
C GLY A 1105 -21.40 -65.74 -34.10
N GLU A 1106 -21.38 -64.48 -34.53
CA GLU A 1106 -20.61 -63.42 -33.87
C GLU A 1106 -21.27 -62.93 -32.57
N VAL A 1107 -20.46 -62.63 -31.55
CA VAL A 1107 -20.91 -62.34 -30.18
C VAL A 1107 -20.18 -61.13 -29.62
N PHE A 1108 -20.91 -60.03 -29.44
CA PHE A 1108 -20.38 -58.72 -29.04
C PHE A 1108 -20.62 -58.45 -27.55
N GLN A 1109 -19.54 -58.44 -26.77
CA GLN A 1109 -19.58 -58.13 -25.34
C GLN A 1109 -19.52 -56.61 -25.11
N LEU A 1110 -20.67 -55.94 -25.22
CA LEU A 1110 -20.80 -54.48 -25.17
C LEU A 1110 -20.60 -53.90 -23.75
N PHE A 1111 -21.05 -54.63 -22.73
CA PHE A 1111 -20.92 -54.24 -21.32
C PHE A 1111 -20.35 -55.38 -20.48
N SER A 1112 -19.62 -55.07 -19.41
CA SER A 1112 -19.17 -56.06 -18.42
C SER A 1112 -19.24 -55.45 -17.01
N ALA A 1113 -20.22 -55.91 -16.24
CA ALA A 1113 -20.53 -55.43 -14.90
C ALA A 1113 -20.73 -56.57 -13.88
N GLY A 1114 -20.41 -56.30 -12.61
CA GLY A 1114 -20.67 -57.21 -11.49
C GLY A 1114 -22.16 -57.34 -11.14
N SER A 1115 -23.01 -56.44 -11.62
CA SER A 1115 -24.47 -56.52 -11.53
C SER A 1115 -25.15 -55.68 -12.62
N TYR A 1116 -26.34 -56.11 -13.05
CA TYR A 1116 -27.15 -55.47 -14.10
C TYR A 1116 -28.56 -55.16 -13.57
N SER A 1117 -29.11 -54.01 -13.95
CA SER A 1117 -30.46 -53.57 -13.55
C SER A 1117 -31.07 -52.58 -14.55
N GLY A 1118 -32.38 -52.31 -14.47
CA GLY A 1118 -33.08 -51.42 -15.39
C GLY A 1118 -33.32 -52.02 -16.78
N THR A 1119 -33.82 -51.21 -17.71
CA THR A 1119 -34.09 -51.59 -19.11
C THR A 1119 -33.84 -50.40 -20.03
N PHE A 1120 -33.32 -50.63 -21.23
CA PHE A 1120 -33.31 -49.59 -22.26
C PHE A 1120 -34.74 -49.16 -22.60
N SER A 1121 -34.93 -47.85 -22.83
CA SER A 1121 -36.18 -47.26 -23.32
C SER A 1121 -36.36 -47.51 -24.82
N SER A 1122 -35.27 -47.64 -25.59
CA SER A 1122 -35.28 -48.24 -26.93
C SER A 1122 -33.92 -48.86 -27.29
N VAL A 1123 -33.92 -49.81 -28.22
CA VAL A 1123 -32.71 -50.41 -28.80
C VAL A 1123 -32.81 -50.32 -30.32
N THR A 1124 -31.86 -49.63 -30.94
CA THR A 1124 -31.79 -49.38 -32.38
C THR A 1124 -30.68 -50.25 -32.98
N LEU A 1125 -31.09 -51.30 -33.68
CA LEU A 1125 -30.19 -52.25 -34.34
C LEU A 1125 -30.22 -52.03 -35.87
N PRO A 1126 -29.07 -52.01 -36.56
CA PRO A 1126 -29.03 -51.85 -38.01
C PRO A 1126 -29.49 -53.14 -38.71
N PRO A 1127 -30.13 -53.05 -39.88
CA PRO A 1127 -30.61 -54.23 -40.59
C PRO A 1127 -29.44 -55.08 -41.10
N LEU A 1128 -29.53 -56.40 -40.92
CA LEU A 1128 -28.56 -57.37 -41.42
C LEU A 1128 -29.04 -58.01 -42.74
N ALA A 1129 -28.09 -58.53 -43.52
CA ALA A 1129 -28.40 -59.25 -44.75
C ALA A 1129 -28.94 -60.65 -44.45
N SER A 1130 -30.08 -61.01 -45.04
CA SER A 1130 -30.67 -62.36 -44.92
C SER A 1130 -29.65 -63.44 -45.32
N PRO A 1131 -29.49 -64.54 -44.54
CA PRO A 1131 -30.37 -65.03 -43.47
C PRO A 1131 -29.98 -64.57 -42.05
N LEU A 1132 -29.19 -63.50 -41.90
CA LEU A 1132 -28.73 -63.04 -40.59
C LEU A 1132 -29.79 -62.25 -39.82
N GLY A 1133 -29.76 -62.35 -38.49
CA GLY A 1133 -30.61 -61.61 -37.56
C GLY A 1133 -29.89 -61.28 -36.25
N TRP A 1134 -30.48 -60.43 -35.42
CA TRP A 1134 -29.95 -60.11 -34.09
C TRP A 1134 -30.57 -60.98 -32.99
N ASP A 1135 -29.79 -61.26 -31.94
CA ASP A 1135 -30.24 -61.83 -30.68
C ASP A 1135 -29.70 -60.97 -29.52
N ASP A 1136 -30.62 -60.30 -28.82
CA ASP A 1136 -30.39 -59.42 -27.68
C ASP A 1136 -30.84 -60.03 -26.34
N SER A 1137 -31.17 -61.33 -26.30
CA SER A 1137 -31.67 -62.02 -25.10
C SER A 1137 -30.70 -61.99 -23.91
N LEU A 1138 -29.39 -61.81 -24.18
CA LEU A 1138 -28.32 -61.69 -23.19
C LEU A 1138 -27.90 -60.23 -22.93
N LEU A 1139 -28.51 -59.24 -23.59
CA LEU A 1139 -28.08 -57.84 -23.51
C LEU A 1139 -28.29 -57.25 -22.11
N LEU A 1140 -29.45 -57.51 -21.51
CA LEU A 1140 -29.84 -56.99 -20.20
C LEU A 1140 -29.34 -57.83 -19.01
N THR A 1141 -28.87 -59.06 -19.26
CA THR A 1141 -28.50 -60.05 -18.22
C THR A 1141 -27.01 -60.36 -18.19
N ALA A 1142 -26.31 -60.25 -19.31
CA ALA A 1142 -24.88 -60.49 -19.44
C ALA A 1142 -24.12 -59.35 -20.14
N GLY A 1143 -24.81 -58.36 -20.73
CA GLY A 1143 -24.18 -57.24 -21.46
C GLY A 1143 -23.81 -57.57 -22.92
N THR A 1144 -24.40 -58.62 -23.50
CA THR A 1144 -23.96 -59.26 -24.74
C THR A 1144 -25.02 -59.18 -25.85
N LEU A 1145 -24.60 -58.91 -27.09
CA LEU A 1145 -25.44 -58.90 -28.30
C LEU A 1145 -24.87 -59.86 -29.35
N SER A 1146 -25.69 -60.70 -29.98
CA SER A 1146 -25.23 -61.76 -30.89
C SER A 1146 -25.86 -61.67 -32.28
N VAL A 1147 -25.19 -62.24 -33.29
CA VAL A 1147 -25.72 -62.40 -34.66
C VAL A 1147 -26.10 -63.85 -34.89
N THR A 1148 -27.34 -64.08 -35.29
CA THR A 1148 -27.91 -65.39 -35.65
C THR A 1148 -27.93 -65.58 -37.16
N GLY A 1149 -28.17 -66.82 -37.61
CA GLY A 1149 -28.14 -67.21 -39.03
C GLY A 1149 -26.91 -68.07 -39.37
N ALA A 1150 -26.94 -68.73 -40.54
CA ALA A 1150 -25.86 -69.59 -41.01
C ALA A 1150 -25.01 -68.91 -42.10
N VAL A 1151 -23.71 -69.20 -42.13
CA VAL A 1151 -22.80 -68.75 -43.18
C VAL A 1151 -23.25 -69.33 -44.53
N ALA A 1152 -23.35 -68.49 -45.55
CA ALA A 1152 -23.72 -68.92 -46.89
C ALA A 1152 -22.65 -69.88 -47.46
N PRO A 1153 -23.04 -71.07 -47.99
CA PRO A 1153 -22.09 -71.98 -48.60
C PRO A 1153 -21.50 -71.37 -49.90
N PRO A 1154 -20.26 -71.73 -50.27
CA PRO A 1154 -19.64 -71.24 -51.50
C PRO A 1154 -20.46 -71.64 -52.73
N SER A 1155 -20.44 -70.78 -53.76
CA SER A 1155 -21.24 -70.95 -54.98
C SER A 1155 -21.09 -72.35 -55.59
N PRO A 1156 -22.18 -72.99 -56.05
CA PRO A 1156 -22.14 -74.35 -56.56
C PRO A 1156 -21.23 -74.45 -57.79
N ILE A 1157 -20.23 -75.34 -57.71
CA ILE A 1157 -19.34 -75.64 -58.83
C ILE A 1157 -20.18 -76.29 -59.95
N PRO A 1158 -20.13 -75.77 -61.19
CA PRO A 1158 -20.90 -76.35 -62.28
C PRO A 1158 -20.38 -77.74 -62.63
N LEU A 1159 -21.25 -78.74 -62.52
CA LEU A 1159 -21.04 -80.08 -63.08
C LEU A 1159 -21.38 -80.01 -64.57
N ASN A 1160 -20.37 -79.85 -65.41
CA ASN A 1160 -20.52 -79.85 -66.86
C ASN A 1160 -20.59 -81.30 -67.38
N VAL A 1161 -21.64 -81.62 -68.14
CA VAL A 1161 -21.90 -82.97 -68.67
C VAL A 1161 -22.04 -82.89 -70.19
N VAL A 1162 -21.10 -83.51 -70.90
CA VAL A 1162 -21.07 -83.57 -72.36
C VAL A 1162 -21.35 -85.00 -72.82
N ARG A 1163 -22.19 -85.19 -73.84
CA ARG A 1163 -22.41 -86.49 -74.49
C ARG A 1163 -21.67 -86.53 -75.83
N ALA A 1164 -20.94 -87.60 -76.07
CA ALA A 1164 -20.47 -88.02 -77.39
C ALA A 1164 -20.83 -89.50 -77.57
N ASP A 1165 -21.56 -89.83 -78.63
CA ASP A 1165 -22.07 -91.19 -78.91
C ASP A 1165 -22.70 -91.87 -77.69
N ASP A 1166 -22.14 -92.99 -77.23
CA ASP A 1166 -22.55 -93.70 -76.00
C ASP A 1166 -21.60 -93.46 -74.81
N VAL A 1167 -21.00 -92.26 -74.72
CA VAL A 1167 -20.23 -91.82 -73.55
C VAL A 1167 -20.75 -90.48 -73.02
N LEU A 1168 -20.95 -90.43 -71.70
CA LEU A 1168 -21.17 -89.21 -70.93
C LEU A 1168 -19.89 -88.82 -70.21
N THR A 1169 -19.39 -87.61 -70.47
CA THR A 1169 -18.22 -87.04 -69.83
C THR A 1169 -18.67 -86.04 -68.77
N PHE A 1170 -18.47 -86.38 -67.51
CA PHE A 1170 -18.76 -85.52 -66.35
C PHE A 1170 -17.49 -84.76 -65.94
N SER A 1171 -17.60 -83.45 -65.76
CA SER A 1171 -16.44 -82.58 -65.48
C SER A 1171 -16.78 -81.50 -64.45
N TRP A 1172 -15.86 -81.27 -63.53
CA TRP A 1172 -15.91 -80.26 -62.47
C TRP A 1172 -14.50 -79.74 -62.15
N THR A 1173 -14.38 -78.60 -61.47
CA THR A 1173 -13.10 -77.87 -61.31
C THR A 1173 -12.33 -78.15 -60.00
N ASN A 1174 -12.97 -78.68 -58.96
CA ASN A 1174 -12.35 -78.92 -57.66
C ASN A 1174 -12.02 -80.40 -57.43
N ALA A 1175 -10.73 -80.71 -57.29
CA ALA A 1175 -10.20 -82.07 -57.13
C ALA A 1175 -10.64 -82.81 -55.84
N ALA A 1176 -11.23 -82.11 -54.86
CA ALA A 1176 -11.79 -82.75 -53.67
C ALA A 1176 -13.12 -83.47 -53.96
N PHE A 1177 -13.91 -82.98 -54.94
CA PHE A 1177 -15.25 -83.50 -55.22
C PHE A 1177 -15.18 -84.83 -55.98
N ARG A 1178 -16.15 -85.71 -55.72
CA ARG A 1178 -16.26 -87.05 -56.32
C ARG A 1178 -17.65 -87.34 -56.88
N LEU A 1179 -17.70 -88.11 -57.96
CA LEU A 1179 -18.92 -88.56 -58.62
C LEU A 1179 -19.48 -89.83 -57.95
N GLN A 1180 -20.75 -89.80 -57.58
CA GLN A 1180 -21.51 -90.96 -57.14
C GLN A 1180 -22.59 -91.33 -58.16
N ALA A 1181 -22.94 -92.61 -58.19
CA ALA A 1181 -24.00 -93.16 -59.02
C ALA A 1181 -25.00 -94.00 -58.20
N GLN A 1182 -26.20 -94.18 -58.73
CA GLN A 1182 -27.16 -95.21 -58.31
C GLN A 1182 -27.91 -95.76 -59.53
N THR A 1183 -28.33 -97.02 -59.48
CA THR A 1183 -28.95 -97.73 -60.62
C THR A 1183 -30.37 -98.18 -60.25
N ASN A 1184 -31.37 -97.40 -60.63
CA ASN A 1184 -32.77 -97.66 -60.30
C ASN A 1184 -33.63 -97.63 -61.58
N THR A 1185 -34.82 -98.22 -61.57
CA THR A 1185 -35.75 -97.99 -62.69
C THR A 1185 -36.26 -96.54 -62.65
N ARG A 1186 -36.63 -95.97 -63.80
CA ARG A 1186 -37.12 -94.58 -63.89
C ARG A 1186 -38.37 -94.32 -63.04
N ALA A 1187 -39.12 -95.36 -62.67
CA ALA A 1187 -40.27 -95.30 -61.77
C ALA A 1187 -39.90 -95.31 -60.26
N VAL A 1188 -38.73 -95.85 -59.89
CA VAL A 1188 -38.22 -95.83 -58.50
C VAL A 1188 -37.50 -94.51 -58.18
N GLY A 1189 -36.93 -93.84 -59.18
CA GLY A 1189 -36.32 -92.52 -59.01
C GLY A 1189 -35.03 -92.55 -58.18
N TYR A 1190 -34.81 -91.51 -57.36
CA TYR A 1190 -33.64 -91.42 -56.48
C TYR A 1190 -33.93 -92.06 -55.12
N THR A 1191 -33.03 -92.94 -54.64
CA THR A 1191 -33.06 -93.48 -53.28
C THR A 1191 -31.75 -93.17 -52.53
N THR A 1192 -31.49 -93.85 -51.41
CA THR A 1192 -30.28 -93.74 -50.60
C THR A 1192 -29.14 -94.68 -51.06
N ASN A 1193 -29.37 -95.60 -52.00
CA ASN A 1193 -28.41 -96.62 -52.48
C ASN A 1193 -27.26 -96.08 -53.37
N TRP A 1194 -26.77 -94.86 -53.10
CA TRP A 1194 -25.66 -94.25 -53.82
C TRP A 1194 -24.32 -94.93 -53.51
N PHE A 1195 -23.55 -95.23 -54.55
CA PHE A 1195 -22.18 -95.72 -54.47
C PHE A 1195 -21.21 -94.75 -55.17
N ASN A 1196 -19.92 -94.78 -54.80
CA ASN A 1196 -18.89 -94.04 -55.52
C ASN A 1196 -18.71 -94.65 -56.91
N TYR A 1197 -18.83 -93.85 -57.97
CA TYR A 1197 -18.63 -94.38 -59.33
C TYR A 1197 -17.15 -94.82 -59.50
N PRO A 1198 -16.86 -95.96 -60.15
CA PRO A 1198 -15.48 -96.39 -60.39
C PRO A 1198 -14.69 -95.34 -61.18
N GLY A 1199 -13.53 -94.90 -60.67
CA GLY A 1199 -12.78 -93.77 -61.24
C GLY A 1199 -13.36 -92.38 -60.93
N GLY A 1200 -14.50 -92.29 -60.24
CA GLY A 1200 -15.23 -91.07 -59.94
C GLY A 1200 -14.54 -90.07 -58.99
N GLY A 1201 -13.31 -90.33 -58.54
CA GLY A 1201 -12.53 -89.44 -57.68
C GLY A 1201 -11.71 -88.38 -58.42
N THR A 1202 -11.73 -88.37 -59.76
CA THR A 1202 -10.94 -87.45 -60.59
C THR A 1202 -11.76 -86.91 -61.75
N SER A 1203 -11.68 -85.61 -62.01
CA SER A 1203 -12.32 -84.93 -63.15
C SER A 1203 -11.38 -84.91 -64.37
N PRO A 1204 -11.85 -85.19 -65.59
CA PRO A 1204 -13.20 -85.63 -65.96
C PRO A 1204 -13.40 -87.15 -65.79
N VAL A 1205 -14.65 -87.57 -65.56
CA VAL A 1205 -15.08 -88.97 -65.52
C VAL A 1205 -15.81 -89.32 -66.80
N LEU A 1206 -15.39 -90.37 -67.48
CA LEU A 1206 -16.08 -90.93 -68.64
C LEU A 1206 -16.97 -92.09 -68.19
N VAL A 1207 -18.24 -92.05 -68.62
CA VAL A 1207 -19.27 -93.05 -68.28
C VAL A 1207 -19.85 -93.60 -69.58
N THR A 1208 -19.58 -94.87 -69.88
CA THR A 1208 -20.20 -95.54 -71.04
C THR A 1208 -21.67 -95.86 -70.77
N ASN A 1209 -22.54 -95.42 -71.68
CA ASN A 1209 -23.97 -95.70 -71.70
C ASN A 1209 -24.21 -97.17 -72.09
N ASN A 1210 -24.35 -98.06 -71.11
CA ASN A 1210 -24.72 -99.45 -71.35
C ASN A 1210 -26.25 -99.60 -71.39
N PRO A 1211 -26.88 -99.89 -72.55
CA PRO A 1211 -28.34 -100.01 -72.67
C PRO A 1211 -28.93 -101.24 -71.97
N ALA A 1212 -28.11 -102.17 -71.45
CA ALA A 1212 -28.57 -103.26 -70.60
C ALA A 1212 -28.80 -102.85 -69.12
N ASN A 1213 -28.34 -101.67 -68.71
CA ASN A 1213 -28.53 -101.18 -67.35
C ASN A 1213 -29.89 -100.44 -67.19
N PRO A 1214 -30.53 -100.51 -66.02
CA PRO A 1214 -31.61 -99.59 -65.67
C PRO A 1214 -31.06 -98.15 -65.53
N ALA A 1215 -31.97 -97.16 -65.44
CA ALA A 1215 -31.60 -95.75 -65.42
C ALA A 1215 -30.54 -95.42 -64.33
N VAL A 1216 -29.38 -94.95 -64.78
CA VAL A 1216 -28.28 -94.57 -63.90
C VAL A 1216 -28.38 -93.08 -63.59
N PHE A 1217 -28.49 -92.77 -62.30
CA PHE A 1217 -28.51 -91.40 -61.80
C PHE A 1217 -27.14 -91.04 -61.24
N PHE A 1218 -26.69 -89.81 -61.46
CA PHE A 1218 -25.38 -89.31 -61.02
C PHE A 1218 -25.53 -88.10 -60.12
N ARG A 1219 -24.62 -87.95 -59.14
CA ARG A 1219 -24.46 -86.73 -58.36
C ARG A 1219 -22.98 -86.46 -58.10
N LEU A 1220 -22.61 -85.18 -58.01
CA LEU A 1220 -21.31 -84.77 -57.49
C LEU A 1220 -21.45 -84.48 -55.98
N ILE A 1221 -20.51 -84.94 -55.17
CA ILE A 1221 -20.46 -84.64 -53.74
C ILE A 1221 -19.09 -84.08 -53.34
N SER A 1222 -19.10 -83.21 -52.33
CA SER A 1222 -17.92 -82.94 -51.49
C SER A 1222 -17.47 -84.24 -50.79
N PRO A 1223 -16.21 -84.33 -50.31
CA PRO A 1223 -15.87 -85.17 -49.17
C PRO A 1223 -16.83 -84.92 -48.00
#